data_AF-A0A351MKN2-F1
#
_entry.id   AF-A0A351MKN2-F1
#
_cell.length_a   1.000
_cell.length_b   1.000
_cell.length_c   1.000
_cell.angle_alpha   90.00
_cell.angle_beta   90.00
_cell.angle_gamma   90.00
#
_symmetry.space_group_name_H-M   'P 1'
#
loop_
_entity.id
_entity.type
_entity.pdbx_description
1 polymer ?
#
loop_
_entity_poly.entity_id
_entity_poly.type
_entity_poly.pdbx_seq_one_letter_code
_entity_poly.pdbx_strand_id
1 'polypeptide(L)'
;MPAPHYTGEPNNLPYAWRQPERLFDQSAPPAEGLEVIDLRRVSNDVRHLMLSLQGLVNREQPRIYSILHDTDQTWLNALLEHGGVQTAETIDTPAELLARYRPLVRGAVVTDAREPCSKNVAMMVASVEDALVASPRLAREFDLPIIEDLRGRFADNVDGYRWAWETLRDRLNHHAAAVLWPENAEGLRDYLYQHRIFTFWISGPLDGARPGHDAQGETELMEEILAELPPNIPIYGYPWAGKDIGIGEGPGVTLFAQFAKYLVGTVGTTNLSVHTGVRLPDHRQPRYAAPPLDRTKVYITWVMSDGDNLPVLTVGNFPQLWAQPERGQTPMAWTISPAAHLLTPVIADYYYRSSTANDAWIGSVSGIGYTYPDEYGKRYGAAGQRQAFDDFLALTARYGKALDLRQMWIMGIRNPELIARYAAGVPDLTAIFPDYGKVVDSYDDAFYPSARGIPIFHAATHWSENDTREERIARTVDYIRHMTPAERPAFLHLFIWNWGTDLAQQLEVERRLGPDYVAVRPEHLASLGRQALDEQVVQLKLPTTVTALTGSQLRVPGTIRNVSRQAVEVDLNAMGLGSGGVRPARIALQPGASQPFTIAGRAARDTVTVRVQGPLPTALRSFAVRLLDPSEVADGGGLAGQPSHEFAASQLSHTGGQPGSAAGALAPRIWTVEPGRDEPGHVVYGPYVPLEPGAYTAYFRLRRPAGSGAEPTGTLATIDAHLGGGGPLGERVVTANDLPAGAWRLVPVEFEHPGGQIETRVHWPGSAPLEIDTILIRSR
;
A
#
# COMPACT_ATOMS: atom_id res chain seq x y z
N MET A 1 20.61 -16.22 2.67
CA MET A 1 20.36 -16.49 1.25
C MET A 1 19.83 -15.22 0.60
N PRO A 2 20.17 -14.87 -0.66
CA PRO A 2 19.48 -13.78 -1.36
C PRO A 2 17.98 -14.11 -1.49
N ALA A 3 17.14 -13.09 -1.62
CA ALA A 3 15.72 -13.30 -1.94
C ALA A 3 15.60 -14.00 -3.31
N PRO A 4 14.65 -14.93 -3.49
CA PRO A 4 14.47 -15.60 -4.77
C PRO A 4 14.02 -14.61 -5.84
N HIS A 5 14.37 -14.91 -7.09
CA HIS A 5 14.01 -14.11 -8.25
C HIS A 5 12.94 -14.84 -9.07
N TYR A 6 11.94 -14.11 -9.55
CA TYR A 6 10.96 -14.66 -10.50
C TYR A 6 11.66 -14.99 -11.82
N THR A 7 11.35 -16.13 -12.42
CA THR A 7 11.95 -16.49 -13.72
C THR A 7 11.38 -15.67 -14.87
N GLY A 8 10.16 -15.14 -14.71
CA GLY A 8 9.39 -14.54 -15.79
C GLY A 8 8.68 -15.57 -16.67
N GLU A 9 8.94 -16.87 -16.45
CA GLU A 9 8.29 -18.00 -17.11
C GLU A 9 7.32 -18.75 -16.18
N PRO A 10 6.31 -19.46 -16.71
CA PRO A 10 5.86 -19.37 -18.10
C PRO A 10 5.27 -18.00 -18.41
N ASN A 11 5.50 -17.52 -19.63
CA ASN A 11 4.94 -16.28 -20.16
C ASN A 11 3.92 -16.54 -21.30
N ASN A 12 3.22 -15.48 -21.71
CA ASN A 12 2.23 -15.51 -22.80
C ASN A 12 1.16 -16.62 -22.65
N LEU A 13 0.72 -16.84 -21.40
CA LEU A 13 -0.31 -17.81 -21.08
C LEU A 13 -1.62 -17.48 -21.81
N PRO A 14 -2.35 -18.51 -22.29
CA PRO A 14 -3.68 -18.31 -22.82
C PRO A 14 -4.64 -17.92 -21.70
N TYR A 15 -5.54 -16.98 -21.98
CA TYR A 15 -6.58 -16.62 -21.02
C TYR A 15 -7.87 -17.39 -21.33
N ALA A 16 -8.28 -18.23 -20.39
CA ALA A 16 -9.54 -18.97 -20.46
C ALA A 16 -10.11 -19.09 -19.05
N TRP A 17 -10.80 -18.04 -18.59
CA TRP A 17 -11.51 -18.07 -17.32
C TRP A 17 -12.99 -18.38 -17.51
N ARG A 18 -13.54 -19.18 -16.59
CA ARG A 18 -14.98 -19.33 -16.42
C ARG A 18 -15.28 -19.05 -14.96
N GLN A 19 -16.09 -18.01 -14.72
CA GLN A 19 -16.50 -17.69 -13.36
C GLN A 19 -17.19 -18.89 -12.71
N PRO A 20 -16.71 -19.36 -11.54
CA PRO A 20 -17.38 -20.44 -10.83
C PRO A 20 -18.74 -19.97 -10.27
N GLU A 21 -19.66 -20.92 -10.02
CA GLU A 21 -20.96 -20.62 -9.42
C GLU A 21 -20.81 -19.94 -8.04
N ARG A 22 -19.84 -20.41 -7.26
CA ARG A 22 -19.39 -19.82 -5.99
C ARG A 22 -17.93 -19.42 -6.12
N LEU A 23 -17.61 -18.17 -5.78
CA LEU A 23 -16.23 -17.67 -5.85
C LEU A 23 -15.33 -18.26 -4.76
N PHE A 24 -15.87 -18.40 -3.56
CA PHE A 24 -15.20 -19.01 -2.43
C PHE A 24 -15.91 -20.30 -2.06
N ASP A 25 -15.15 -21.31 -1.66
CA ASP A 25 -15.73 -22.50 -1.06
C ASP A 25 -16.39 -22.13 0.26
N GLN A 26 -17.60 -22.63 0.48
CA GLN A 26 -18.38 -22.32 1.67
C GLN A 26 -18.89 -23.61 2.27
N SER A 27 -18.82 -23.71 3.59
CA SER A 27 -19.44 -24.80 4.34
C SER A 27 -20.95 -24.85 4.14
N ALA A 28 -21.53 -26.00 4.46
CA ALA A 28 -22.94 -26.11 4.79
C ALA A 28 -23.27 -25.23 6.02
N PRO A 29 -24.54 -24.85 6.24
CA PRO A 29 -24.96 -24.18 7.46
C PRO A 29 -24.49 -24.93 8.71
N PRO A 30 -23.95 -24.23 9.74
CA PRO A 30 -23.57 -24.86 10.99
C PRO A 30 -24.73 -25.61 11.65
N ALA A 31 -24.42 -26.62 12.45
CA ALA A 31 -25.40 -27.27 13.30
C ALA A 31 -25.99 -26.28 14.33
N GLU A 32 -27.21 -26.55 14.82
CA GLU A 32 -27.84 -25.72 15.86
C GLU A 32 -27.02 -25.69 17.15
N GLY A 33 -26.27 -26.76 17.44
CA GLY A 33 -25.32 -26.82 18.54
C GLY A 33 -23.88 -26.97 18.04
N LEU A 34 -22.97 -26.18 18.59
CA LEU A 34 -21.52 -26.32 18.38
C LEU A 34 -20.85 -26.95 19.61
N GLU A 35 -19.88 -27.82 19.37
CA GLU A 35 -18.95 -28.32 20.36
C GLU A 35 -17.70 -27.44 20.34
N VAL A 36 -17.36 -26.88 21.49
CA VAL A 36 -16.35 -25.84 21.65
C VAL A 36 -15.17 -26.40 22.43
N ILE A 37 -13.97 -26.34 21.84
CA ILE A 37 -12.73 -26.78 22.50
C ILE A 37 -11.75 -25.64 22.64
N ASP A 38 -11.15 -25.50 23.83
CA ASP A 38 -10.10 -24.52 24.09
C ASP A 38 -8.72 -25.10 23.78
N LEU A 39 -8.08 -24.56 22.74
CA LEU A 39 -6.78 -24.96 22.23
C LEU A 39 -5.67 -23.94 22.55
N ARG A 40 -5.96 -22.89 23.34
CA ARG A 40 -4.96 -21.87 23.70
C ARG A 40 -3.77 -22.46 24.44
N ARG A 41 -4.01 -23.48 25.29
CA ARG A 41 -3.00 -24.04 26.23
C ARG A 41 -2.51 -25.44 25.87
N VAL A 42 -2.69 -25.89 24.63
CA VAL A 42 -2.16 -27.17 24.14
C VAL A 42 -0.95 -26.96 23.22
N SER A 43 -0.16 -28.02 22.98
CA SER A 43 0.99 -27.97 22.07
C SER A 43 0.57 -27.81 20.60
N ASN A 44 1.45 -27.24 19.77
CA ASN A 44 1.16 -27.01 18.34
C ASN A 44 0.82 -28.30 17.57
N ASP A 45 1.43 -29.44 17.91
CA ASP A 45 1.09 -30.71 17.26
C ASP A 45 -0.31 -31.21 17.64
N VAL A 46 -0.80 -30.91 18.86
CA VAL A 46 -2.19 -31.14 19.25
C VAL A 46 -3.12 -30.19 18.50
N ARG A 47 -2.74 -28.91 18.36
CA ARG A 47 -3.51 -27.95 17.55
C ARG A 47 -3.65 -28.42 16.10
N HIS A 48 -2.56 -28.87 15.46
CA HIS A 48 -2.61 -29.42 14.09
C HIS A 48 -3.56 -30.62 13.97
N LEU A 49 -3.50 -31.55 14.91
CA LEU A 49 -4.39 -32.70 14.94
C LEU A 49 -5.85 -32.27 15.10
N MET A 50 -6.14 -31.38 16.04
CA MET A 50 -7.49 -30.86 16.29
C MET A 50 -8.04 -30.02 15.14
N LEU A 51 -7.24 -29.19 14.48
CA LEU A 51 -7.66 -28.42 13.30
C LEU A 51 -7.95 -29.34 12.10
N SER A 52 -7.19 -30.43 11.94
CA SER A 52 -7.51 -31.44 10.92
C SER A 52 -8.82 -32.18 11.25
N LEU A 53 -9.08 -32.46 12.54
CA LEU A 53 -10.33 -33.05 12.99
C LEU A 53 -11.51 -32.09 12.76
N GLN A 54 -11.35 -30.82 13.11
CA GLN A 54 -12.34 -29.76 12.87
C GLN A 54 -12.68 -29.68 11.39
N GLY A 55 -11.67 -29.59 10.52
CA GLY A 55 -11.88 -29.56 9.06
C GLY A 55 -12.57 -30.82 8.53
N LEU A 56 -12.25 -32.00 9.07
CA LEU A 56 -12.88 -33.27 8.68
C LEU A 56 -14.36 -33.32 9.06
N VAL A 57 -14.67 -33.02 10.32
CA VAL A 57 -16.04 -33.04 10.83
C VAL A 57 -16.89 -31.96 10.16
N ASN A 58 -16.35 -30.73 10.07
CA ASN A 58 -17.08 -29.59 9.52
C ASN A 58 -17.30 -29.70 8.01
N ARG A 59 -16.61 -30.61 7.31
CA ARG A 59 -16.80 -30.87 5.88
C ARG A 59 -18.23 -31.28 5.52
N GLU A 60 -18.87 -32.09 6.35
CA GLU A 60 -20.27 -32.47 6.13
C GLU A 60 -21.23 -31.41 6.68
N GLN A 61 -21.04 -31.04 7.93
CA GLN A 61 -21.80 -29.98 8.61
C GLN A 61 -20.94 -29.41 9.73
N PRO A 62 -20.74 -28.07 9.82
CA PRO A 62 -19.95 -27.48 10.89
C PRO A 62 -20.52 -27.78 12.28
N ARG A 63 -19.71 -28.41 13.14
CA ARG A 63 -20.04 -28.84 14.51
C ARG A 63 -18.95 -28.47 15.52
N ILE A 64 -17.69 -28.45 15.10
CA ILE A 64 -16.56 -28.13 15.98
C ILE A 64 -16.19 -26.66 15.82
N TYR A 65 -16.05 -25.97 16.95
CA TYR A 65 -15.52 -24.61 17.05
C TYR A 65 -14.34 -24.58 18.03
N SER A 66 -13.24 -23.95 17.63
CA SER A 66 -11.98 -23.93 18.38
C SER A 66 -11.70 -22.55 18.94
N ILE A 67 -11.35 -22.46 20.23
CA ILE A 67 -10.83 -21.24 20.85
C ILE A 67 -9.30 -21.29 20.80
N LEU A 68 -8.70 -20.48 19.95
CA LEU A 68 -7.25 -20.29 19.79
C LEU A 68 -6.79 -18.91 20.29
N HIS A 69 -7.69 -17.93 20.30
CA HIS A 69 -7.50 -16.58 20.81
C HIS A 69 -8.69 -16.14 21.69
N ASP A 70 -8.47 -15.14 22.54
CA ASP A 70 -9.54 -14.62 23.42
C ASP A 70 -10.71 -14.03 22.62
N THR A 71 -10.44 -13.46 21.44
CA THR A 71 -11.49 -12.92 20.56
C THR A 71 -12.37 -13.99 19.93
N ASP A 72 -11.95 -15.26 19.88
CA ASP A 72 -12.79 -16.36 19.37
C ASP A 72 -14.04 -16.56 20.22
N GLN A 73 -13.97 -16.26 21.52
CA GLN A 73 -15.13 -16.28 22.40
C GLN A 73 -16.12 -15.16 22.03
N THR A 74 -15.63 -13.98 21.67
CA THR A 74 -16.46 -12.88 21.16
C THR A 74 -17.19 -13.29 19.89
N TRP A 75 -16.50 -13.96 18.96
CA TRP A 75 -17.09 -14.41 17.70
C TRP A 75 -18.04 -15.59 17.87
N LEU A 76 -17.80 -16.47 18.84
CA LEU A 76 -18.77 -17.49 19.24
C LEU A 76 -20.05 -16.87 19.78
N ASN A 77 -19.95 -15.83 20.62
CA ASN A 77 -21.12 -15.12 21.11
C ASN A 77 -21.88 -14.45 19.96
N ALA A 78 -21.19 -13.83 19.01
CA ALA A 78 -21.82 -13.26 17.82
C ALA A 78 -22.50 -14.33 16.94
N LEU A 79 -21.93 -15.54 16.86
CA LEU A 79 -22.56 -16.69 16.19
C LEU A 79 -23.85 -17.14 16.89
N LEU A 80 -23.87 -17.13 18.23
CA LEU A 80 -25.05 -17.47 19.02
C LEU A 80 -26.17 -16.42 18.89
N GLU A 81 -25.79 -15.14 18.82
CA GLU A 81 -26.76 -14.04 18.71
C GLU A 81 -27.31 -13.88 17.29
N HIS A 82 -26.47 -14.03 16.27
CA HIS A 82 -26.81 -13.64 14.89
C HIS A 82 -26.38 -14.65 13.81
N GLY A 83 -25.62 -15.70 14.16
CA GLY A 83 -25.11 -16.69 13.21
C GLY A 83 -25.99 -17.91 12.98
N GLY A 84 -27.12 -18.02 13.69
CA GLY A 84 -28.04 -19.15 13.59
C GLY A 84 -27.66 -20.38 14.42
N VAL A 85 -26.57 -20.28 15.21
CA VAL A 85 -26.21 -21.27 16.23
C VAL A 85 -27.04 -20.99 17.49
N GLN A 86 -27.59 -22.02 18.12
CA GLN A 86 -28.45 -21.88 19.30
C GLN A 86 -27.73 -22.24 20.60
N THR A 87 -26.83 -23.22 20.56
CA THR A 87 -26.13 -23.70 21.77
C THR A 87 -24.65 -23.93 21.52
N ALA A 88 -23.84 -23.81 22.58
CA ALA A 88 -22.43 -24.15 22.57
C ALA A 88 -22.12 -25.07 23.77
N GLU A 89 -21.61 -26.27 23.51
CA GLU A 89 -21.17 -27.24 24.51
C GLU A 89 -19.65 -27.19 24.64
N THR A 90 -19.12 -26.92 25.84
CA THR A 90 -17.67 -26.98 26.07
C THR A 90 -17.21 -28.43 26.17
N ILE A 91 -16.15 -28.77 25.41
CA ILE A 91 -15.45 -30.05 25.48
C ILE A 91 -14.11 -29.84 26.17
N ASP A 92 -13.85 -30.63 27.22
CA ASP A 92 -12.74 -30.36 28.14
C ASP A 92 -11.38 -30.76 27.56
N THR A 93 -11.33 -31.83 26.73
CA THR A 93 -10.05 -32.38 26.26
C THR A 93 -10.06 -32.76 24.78
N PRO A 94 -8.90 -32.66 24.09
CA PRO A 94 -8.72 -33.19 22.73
C PRO A 94 -9.06 -34.68 22.59
N ALA A 95 -8.80 -35.47 23.64
CA ALA A 95 -9.09 -36.91 23.65
C ALA A 95 -10.59 -37.19 23.63
N GLU A 96 -11.37 -36.44 24.41
CA GLU A 96 -12.83 -36.55 24.42
C GLU A 96 -13.41 -36.18 23.05
N LEU A 97 -12.98 -35.04 22.49
CA LEU A 97 -13.47 -34.59 21.18
C LEU A 97 -13.14 -35.61 20.08
N LEU A 98 -11.91 -36.12 20.04
CA LEU A 98 -11.52 -37.14 19.07
C LEU A 98 -12.33 -38.43 19.24
N ALA A 99 -12.62 -38.85 20.48
CA ALA A 99 -13.41 -40.04 20.74
C ALA A 99 -14.83 -39.95 20.16
N ARG A 100 -15.47 -38.77 20.25
CA ARG A 100 -16.82 -38.53 19.66
C ARG A 100 -16.84 -38.75 18.14
N TYR A 101 -15.74 -38.39 17.47
CA TYR A 101 -15.63 -38.42 16.00
C TYR A 101 -14.75 -39.54 15.45
N ARG A 102 -14.27 -40.44 16.30
CA ARG A 102 -13.39 -41.56 15.90
C ARG A 102 -13.92 -42.39 14.72
N PRO A 103 -15.24 -42.63 14.55
CA PRO A 103 -15.77 -43.35 13.40
C PRO A 103 -15.54 -42.67 12.03
N LEU A 104 -15.36 -41.35 12.01
CA LEU A 104 -15.09 -40.58 10.78
C LEU A 104 -13.60 -40.60 10.40
N VAL A 105 -12.71 -40.94 11.34
CA VAL A 105 -11.26 -40.86 11.17
C VAL A 105 -10.71 -42.19 10.68
N ARG A 106 -10.16 -42.23 9.46
CA ARG A 106 -9.52 -43.45 8.91
C ARG A 106 -8.18 -43.77 9.55
N GLY A 107 -7.44 -42.75 9.97
CA GLY A 107 -6.14 -42.91 10.60
C GLY A 107 -5.37 -41.60 10.67
N ALA A 108 -4.04 -41.68 10.66
CA ALA A 108 -3.13 -40.54 10.74
C ALA A 108 -2.15 -40.50 9.55
N VAL A 109 -1.80 -39.28 9.14
CA VAL A 109 -0.65 -38.97 8.31
C VAL A 109 0.44 -38.39 9.20
N VAL A 110 1.59 -39.06 9.25
CA VAL A 110 2.68 -38.70 10.15
C VAL A 110 3.61 -37.69 9.49
N THR A 111 3.81 -36.55 10.16
CA THR A 111 4.72 -35.48 9.72
C THR A 111 6.18 -35.76 10.09
N ASP A 112 7.15 -35.24 9.31
CA ASP A 112 8.56 -35.17 9.73
C ASP A 112 8.89 -33.79 10.29
N ALA A 113 9.27 -33.70 11.56
CA ALA A 113 9.68 -32.44 12.18
C ALA A 113 10.96 -31.84 11.58
N ARG A 114 11.73 -32.61 10.79
CA ARG A 114 12.96 -32.17 10.12
C ARG A 114 12.74 -31.72 8.69
N GLU A 115 11.59 -32.06 8.08
CA GLU A 115 11.24 -31.66 6.71
C GLU A 115 10.18 -30.55 6.76
N PRO A 116 10.54 -29.30 6.44
CA PRO A 116 9.67 -28.14 6.62
C PRO A 116 8.33 -28.28 5.89
N CYS A 117 8.31 -28.67 4.62
CA CYS A 117 7.07 -28.81 3.84
C CYS A 117 6.14 -29.92 4.37
N SER A 118 6.64 -30.89 5.14
CA SER A 118 5.92 -32.13 5.47
C SER A 118 4.59 -31.88 6.21
N LYS A 119 4.46 -30.78 6.96
CA LYS A 119 3.21 -30.42 7.65
C LYS A 119 2.11 -29.98 6.69
N ASN A 120 2.47 -29.22 5.65
CA ASN A 120 1.52 -28.83 4.60
C ASN A 120 1.18 -30.03 3.71
N VAL A 121 2.19 -30.84 3.34
CA VAL A 121 1.97 -32.08 2.58
C VAL A 121 1.09 -33.07 3.36
N ALA A 122 1.35 -33.27 4.65
CA ALA A 122 0.55 -34.13 5.50
C ALA A 122 -0.91 -33.67 5.57
N MET A 123 -1.15 -32.36 5.69
CA MET A 123 -2.51 -31.82 5.67
C MET A 123 -3.23 -32.11 4.36
N MET A 124 -2.55 -31.95 3.22
CA MET A 124 -3.13 -32.26 1.91
C MET A 124 -3.47 -33.76 1.78
N VAL A 125 -2.53 -34.65 2.11
CA VAL A 125 -2.78 -36.11 2.11
C VAL A 125 -3.92 -36.47 3.07
N ALA A 126 -3.87 -35.97 4.30
CA ALA A 126 -4.86 -36.26 5.32
C ALA A 126 -6.27 -35.79 4.91
N SER A 127 -6.36 -34.63 4.24
CA SER A 127 -7.63 -34.07 3.76
C SER A 127 -8.31 -34.91 2.68
N VAL A 128 -7.52 -35.57 1.82
CA VAL A 128 -8.08 -36.43 0.76
C VAL A 128 -8.36 -37.84 1.26
N GLU A 129 -7.64 -38.33 2.27
CA GLU A 129 -7.76 -39.67 2.84
C GLU A 129 -8.71 -39.78 4.04
N ASP A 130 -9.36 -38.68 4.44
CA ASP A 130 -10.21 -38.63 5.65
C ASP A 130 -9.43 -39.10 6.91
N ALA A 131 -8.16 -38.67 6.99
CA ALA A 131 -7.22 -38.97 8.07
C ALA A 131 -6.81 -37.69 8.82
N LEU A 132 -6.17 -37.81 9.97
CA LEU A 132 -5.70 -36.65 10.76
C LEU A 132 -4.21 -36.41 10.56
N VAL A 133 -3.79 -35.15 10.69
CA VAL A 133 -2.36 -34.82 10.77
C VAL A 133 -1.90 -35.12 12.18
N ALA A 134 -0.85 -35.93 12.35
CA ALA A 134 -0.36 -36.29 13.67
C ALA A 134 1.17 -36.32 13.73
N SER A 135 1.72 -35.92 14.88
CA SER A 135 3.10 -36.27 15.22
C SER A 135 3.20 -37.78 15.50
N PRO A 136 4.38 -38.42 15.38
CA PRO A 136 4.55 -39.83 15.74
C PRO A 136 4.11 -40.15 17.17
N ARG A 137 4.23 -39.16 18.08
CA ARG A 137 3.76 -39.26 19.46
C ARG A 137 2.24 -39.34 19.49
N LEU A 138 1.54 -38.39 18.87
CA LEU A 138 0.08 -38.33 18.90
C LEU A 138 -0.59 -39.50 18.18
N ALA A 139 -0.01 -39.98 17.08
CA ALA A 139 -0.52 -41.16 16.39
C ALA A 139 -0.51 -42.41 17.30
N ARG A 140 0.53 -42.57 18.14
CA ARG A 140 0.58 -43.64 19.15
C ARG A 140 -0.33 -43.36 20.34
N GLU A 141 -0.36 -42.13 20.82
CA GLU A 141 -1.15 -41.71 21.99
C GLU A 141 -2.64 -41.93 21.77
N PHE A 142 -3.14 -41.67 20.56
CA PHE A 142 -4.54 -41.85 20.18
C PHE A 142 -4.84 -43.14 19.40
N ASP A 143 -3.87 -44.06 19.31
CA ASP A 143 -4.01 -45.35 18.60
C ASP A 143 -4.60 -45.20 17.18
N LEU A 144 -4.02 -44.27 16.41
CA LEU A 144 -4.43 -43.99 15.03
C LEU A 144 -3.65 -44.88 14.05
N PRO A 145 -4.32 -45.65 13.18
CA PRO A 145 -3.66 -46.36 12.08
C PRO A 145 -2.86 -45.40 11.21
N ILE A 146 -1.62 -45.74 10.89
CA ILE A 146 -0.81 -44.90 10.00
C ILE A 146 -1.27 -45.15 8.55
N ILE A 147 -1.89 -44.14 7.95
CA ILE A 147 -2.29 -44.16 6.53
C ILE A 147 -1.09 -43.83 5.66
N GLU A 148 -0.27 -42.87 6.10
CA GLU A 148 0.90 -42.44 5.38
C GLU A 148 1.97 -41.93 6.36
N ASP A 149 3.24 -42.22 6.08
CA ASP A 149 4.39 -41.79 6.90
C ASP A 149 5.35 -40.97 6.04
N LEU A 150 5.43 -39.68 6.31
CA LEU A 150 6.24 -38.75 5.51
C LEU A 150 7.68 -38.60 6.04
N ARG A 151 8.09 -39.37 7.05
CA ARG A 151 9.43 -39.24 7.64
C ARG A 151 10.53 -39.70 6.69
N GLY A 152 11.47 -38.79 6.40
CA GLY A 152 12.58 -39.06 5.49
C GLY A 152 12.14 -39.28 4.04
N ARG A 153 10.96 -38.77 3.65
CA ARG A 153 10.36 -39.05 2.35
C ARG A 153 10.89 -38.12 1.25
N PHE A 154 11.21 -36.88 1.59
CA PHE A 154 11.55 -35.85 0.61
C PHE A 154 12.99 -35.37 0.79
N ALA A 155 13.66 -35.10 -0.32
CA ALA A 155 15.01 -34.52 -0.28
C ALA A 155 14.99 -33.07 0.24
N ASP A 156 13.98 -32.31 -0.17
CA ASP A 156 13.74 -30.91 0.16
C ASP A 156 12.27 -30.53 -0.06
N ASN A 157 11.94 -29.25 0.16
CA ASN A 157 10.59 -28.73 -0.04
C ASN A 157 10.12 -28.79 -1.50
N VAL A 158 11.03 -28.68 -2.48
CA VAL A 158 10.67 -28.73 -3.91
C VAL A 158 10.18 -30.14 -4.26
N ASP A 159 10.92 -31.16 -3.83
CA ASP A 159 10.54 -32.56 -3.98
C ASP A 159 9.20 -32.85 -3.29
N GLY A 160 9.03 -32.38 -2.04
CA GLY A 160 7.79 -32.56 -1.28
C GLY A 160 6.55 -31.93 -1.93
N TYR A 161 6.63 -30.67 -2.36
CA TYR A 161 5.50 -30.00 -3.02
C TYR A 161 5.25 -30.53 -4.43
N ARG A 162 6.28 -30.90 -5.19
CA ARG A 162 6.13 -31.53 -6.51
C ARG A 162 5.42 -32.88 -6.39
N TRP A 163 5.86 -33.73 -5.45
CA TRP A 163 5.20 -35.00 -5.15
C TRP A 163 3.73 -34.80 -4.77
N ALA A 164 3.44 -33.82 -3.91
CA ALA A 164 2.07 -33.52 -3.49
C ALA A 164 1.20 -33.09 -4.67
N TRP A 165 1.69 -32.20 -5.55
CA TRP A 165 0.94 -31.79 -6.74
C TRP A 165 0.70 -32.97 -7.68
N GLU A 166 1.73 -33.71 -8.05
CA GLU A 166 1.63 -34.83 -9.00
C GLU A 166 0.73 -35.96 -8.50
N THR A 167 0.73 -36.22 -7.20
CA THR A 167 -0.03 -37.34 -6.59
C THR A 167 -1.47 -36.95 -6.25
N LEU A 168 -1.70 -35.70 -5.84
CA LEU A 168 -2.96 -35.28 -5.22
C LEU A 168 -3.80 -34.35 -6.10
N ARG A 169 -3.24 -33.72 -7.16
CA ARG A 169 -3.91 -32.64 -7.92
C ARG A 169 -5.35 -32.95 -8.31
N ASP A 170 -5.66 -34.16 -8.79
CA ASP A 170 -7.00 -34.51 -9.29
C ASP A 170 -8.05 -34.64 -8.18
N ARG A 171 -7.61 -34.66 -6.91
CA ARG A 171 -8.45 -34.76 -5.70
C ARG A 171 -8.42 -33.49 -4.85
N LEU A 172 -7.55 -32.52 -5.20
CA LEU A 172 -7.45 -31.22 -4.57
C LEU A 172 -8.36 -30.20 -5.26
N ASN A 173 -8.61 -29.11 -4.56
CA ASN A 173 -9.36 -27.97 -5.06
C ASN A 173 -8.56 -27.19 -6.11
N HIS A 174 -9.19 -26.85 -7.24
CA HIS A 174 -8.59 -26.05 -8.33
C HIS A 174 -9.15 -24.62 -8.40
N HIS A 175 -10.07 -24.27 -7.53
CA HIS A 175 -10.68 -22.94 -7.40
C HIS A 175 -10.03 -22.09 -6.29
N ALA A 176 -9.02 -22.62 -5.61
CA ALA A 176 -8.22 -21.90 -4.63
C ALA A 176 -6.86 -22.58 -4.42
N ALA A 177 -5.89 -21.82 -3.92
CA ALA A 177 -4.67 -22.36 -3.30
C ALA A 177 -4.36 -21.60 -2.01
N ALA A 178 -3.33 -21.99 -1.27
CA ALA A 178 -2.94 -21.33 -0.03
C ALA A 178 -1.42 -21.24 0.13
N VAL A 179 -0.94 -20.08 0.61
CA VAL A 179 0.43 -19.88 1.06
C VAL A 179 0.46 -19.85 2.59
N LEU A 180 1.03 -20.88 3.21
CA LEU A 180 0.99 -21.04 4.66
C LEU A 180 2.32 -21.55 5.19
N TRP A 181 2.89 -20.82 6.16
CA TRP A 181 4.10 -21.26 6.85
C TRP A 181 3.85 -22.62 7.52
N PRO A 182 4.68 -23.66 7.28
CA PRO A 182 4.37 -25.01 7.76
C PRO A 182 4.26 -25.12 9.29
N GLU A 183 4.95 -24.26 10.03
CA GLU A 183 4.89 -24.22 11.50
C GLU A 183 3.67 -23.47 12.05
N ASN A 184 2.90 -22.78 11.20
CA ASN A 184 1.67 -22.14 11.63
C ASN A 184 0.72 -23.21 12.19
N ALA A 185 0.36 -23.09 13.46
CA ALA A 185 -0.59 -23.94 14.17
C ALA A 185 -1.82 -23.13 14.63
N GLU A 186 -2.18 -22.13 13.83
CA GLU A 186 -3.27 -21.19 14.05
C GLU A 186 -4.48 -21.57 13.16
N GLY A 187 -5.50 -20.71 13.14
CA GLY A 187 -6.85 -20.98 12.65
C GLY A 187 -7.02 -21.62 11.27
N LEU A 188 -6.42 -21.07 10.20
CA LEU A 188 -6.78 -21.32 8.79
C LEU A 188 -6.84 -22.80 8.36
N ARG A 189 -6.10 -23.69 9.05
CA ARG A 189 -5.96 -25.10 8.65
C ARG A 189 -7.28 -25.88 8.64
N ASP A 190 -8.25 -25.51 9.48
CA ASP A 190 -9.56 -26.16 9.50
C ASP A 190 -10.24 -26.07 8.12
N TYR A 191 -10.25 -24.88 7.53
CA TYR A 191 -10.84 -24.58 6.24
C TYR A 191 -10.04 -25.18 5.07
N LEU A 192 -8.71 -25.08 5.10
CA LEU A 192 -7.86 -25.69 4.06
C LEU A 192 -8.05 -27.21 3.99
N TYR A 193 -8.11 -27.85 5.17
CA TYR A 193 -8.38 -29.28 5.27
C TYR A 193 -9.80 -29.61 4.79
N GLN A 194 -10.81 -28.84 5.22
CA GLN A 194 -12.21 -29.07 4.86
C GLN A 194 -12.39 -29.10 3.34
N HIS A 195 -11.79 -28.14 2.64
CA HIS A 195 -11.95 -27.92 1.20
C HIS A 195 -10.84 -28.52 0.34
N ARG A 196 -9.90 -29.28 0.93
CA ARG A 196 -8.81 -29.98 0.21
C ARG A 196 -7.98 -29.01 -0.65
N ILE A 197 -7.58 -27.89 -0.06
CA ILE A 197 -6.88 -26.81 -0.78
C ILE A 197 -5.38 -27.10 -0.88
N PHE A 198 -4.83 -26.97 -2.08
CA PHE A 198 -3.37 -27.05 -2.30
C PHE A 198 -2.66 -25.96 -1.50
N THR A 199 -1.72 -26.37 -0.64
CA THR A 199 -1.06 -25.48 0.32
C THR A 199 0.44 -25.57 0.19
N PHE A 200 1.09 -24.43 -0.03
CA PHE A 200 2.53 -24.32 -0.27
C PHE A 200 3.18 -23.25 0.62
N TRP A 201 4.51 -23.22 0.59
CA TRP A 201 5.32 -22.18 1.22
C TRP A 201 6.55 -21.92 0.36
N ILE A 202 6.92 -20.66 0.21
CA ILE A 202 8.19 -20.28 -0.41
C ILE A 202 9.04 -19.61 0.67
N SER A 203 10.24 -20.14 0.85
CA SER A 203 11.15 -19.78 1.93
C SER A 203 11.76 -18.40 1.72
N GLY A 204 12.02 -17.72 2.83
CA GLY A 204 12.74 -16.45 2.89
C GLY A 204 14.22 -16.64 3.24
N PRO A 205 14.96 -15.53 3.44
CA PRO A 205 16.38 -15.59 3.74
C PRO A 205 16.76 -16.39 4.99
N LEU A 206 15.92 -16.40 6.03
CA LEU A 206 16.20 -17.01 7.34
C LEU A 206 15.79 -18.49 7.41
N ASP A 207 14.56 -18.81 7.03
CA ASP A 207 14.11 -20.20 6.97
C ASP A 207 14.76 -20.95 5.81
N GLY A 208 14.96 -20.29 4.66
CA GLY A 208 15.68 -20.84 3.51
C GLY A 208 17.16 -21.14 3.74
N ALA A 209 17.75 -20.68 4.85
CA ALA A 209 19.11 -21.04 5.24
C ALA A 209 19.20 -22.40 5.98
N ARG A 210 18.05 -22.99 6.34
CA ARG A 210 17.99 -24.28 7.01
C ARG A 210 18.04 -25.43 5.98
N PRO A 211 18.51 -26.63 6.37
CA PRO A 211 18.46 -27.80 5.49
C PRO A 211 17.03 -28.12 5.01
N GLY A 212 16.91 -28.61 3.77
CA GLY A 212 15.64 -29.01 3.18
C GLY A 212 14.85 -27.88 2.52
N HIS A 213 15.40 -26.67 2.43
CA HIS A 213 14.80 -25.54 1.72
C HIS A 213 15.59 -25.21 0.44
N ASP A 214 14.87 -24.78 -0.59
CA ASP A 214 15.43 -24.21 -1.82
C ASP A 214 14.51 -23.07 -2.29
N ALA A 215 14.73 -21.86 -1.79
CA ALA A 215 13.83 -20.72 -2.06
C ALA A 215 13.66 -20.43 -3.56
N GLN A 216 14.71 -20.67 -4.37
CA GLN A 216 14.65 -20.43 -5.81
C GLN A 216 13.86 -21.56 -6.49
N GLY A 217 14.19 -22.82 -6.23
CA GLY A 217 13.46 -23.96 -6.77
C GLY A 217 11.99 -24.02 -6.31
N GLU A 218 11.71 -23.58 -5.08
CA GLU A 218 10.34 -23.42 -4.56
C GLU A 218 9.58 -22.36 -5.35
N THR A 219 10.21 -21.23 -5.67
CA THR A 219 9.60 -20.18 -6.50
C THR A 219 9.31 -20.69 -7.91
N GLU A 220 10.27 -21.36 -8.54
CA GLU A 220 10.14 -21.94 -9.89
C GLU A 220 9.01 -22.97 -9.96
N LEU A 221 8.94 -23.89 -8.99
CA LEU A 221 7.85 -24.85 -8.90
C LEU A 221 6.49 -24.17 -8.70
N MET A 222 6.42 -23.11 -7.88
CA MET A 222 5.16 -22.39 -7.71
C MET A 222 4.76 -21.62 -8.97
N GLU A 223 5.70 -21.12 -9.77
CA GLU A 223 5.39 -20.54 -11.09
C GLU A 223 4.76 -21.58 -12.04
N GLU A 224 5.27 -22.83 -12.05
CA GLU A 224 4.69 -23.95 -12.80
C GLU A 224 3.24 -24.22 -12.34
N ILE A 225 3.03 -24.42 -11.03
CA ILE A 225 1.71 -24.79 -10.48
C ILE A 225 0.70 -23.64 -10.62
N LEU A 226 1.11 -22.39 -10.37
CA LEU A 226 0.23 -21.23 -10.52
C LEU A 226 -0.17 -21.00 -11.98
N ALA A 227 0.60 -21.48 -12.97
CA ALA A 227 0.23 -21.43 -14.37
C ALA A 227 -0.87 -22.45 -14.74
N GLU A 228 -0.89 -23.60 -14.07
CA GLU A 228 -1.93 -24.63 -14.25
C GLU A 228 -3.26 -24.24 -13.61
N LEU A 229 -3.21 -23.49 -12.51
CA LEU A 229 -4.40 -23.05 -11.79
C LEU A 229 -5.12 -21.91 -12.54
N PRO A 230 -6.47 -21.90 -12.57
CA PRO A 230 -7.24 -20.83 -13.20
C PRO A 230 -6.85 -19.42 -12.73
N PRO A 231 -6.96 -18.38 -13.58
CA PRO A 231 -6.91 -16.99 -13.13
C PRO A 231 -8.12 -16.64 -12.26
N ASN A 232 -8.07 -15.49 -11.61
CA ASN A 232 -9.12 -14.89 -10.79
C ASN A 232 -9.65 -15.82 -9.67
N ILE A 233 -8.74 -16.60 -9.08
CA ILE A 233 -8.99 -17.41 -7.89
C ILE A 233 -8.21 -16.86 -6.68
N PRO A 234 -8.70 -17.10 -5.45
CA PRO A 234 -7.99 -16.71 -4.25
C PRO A 234 -6.76 -17.57 -3.96
N ILE A 235 -5.74 -16.91 -3.40
CA ILE A 235 -4.68 -17.54 -2.61
C ILE A 235 -4.97 -17.20 -1.14
N TYR A 236 -5.24 -18.19 -0.30
CA TYR A 236 -5.41 -18.00 1.14
C TYR A 236 -4.07 -17.96 1.89
N GLY A 237 -4.09 -17.54 3.16
CA GLY A 237 -2.93 -17.46 4.03
C GLY A 237 -2.21 -16.12 3.95
N TYR A 238 -0.88 -16.13 4.06
CA TYR A 238 -0.04 -14.94 3.97
C TYR A 238 1.42 -15.35 3.71
N PRO A 239 2.14 -14.74 2.74
CA PRO A 239 3.50 -15.15 2.35
C PRO A 239 4.60 -14.66 3.31
N TRP A 240 4.25 -14.31 4.55
CA TRP A 240 5.14 -13.77 5.57
C TRP A 240 4.80 -14.36 6.94
N ALA A 241 5.81 -14.80 7.68
CA ALA A 241 5.66 -15.34 9.04
C ALA A 241 6.68 -14.75 10.03
N GLY A 242 7.25 -13.60 9.70
CA GLY A 242 8.29 -12.95 10.48
C GLY A 242 9.33 -12.31 9.57
N LYS A 243 10.15 -11.40 10.13
CA LYS A 243 11.29 -10.83 9.41
C LYS A 243 12.15 -11.96 8.85
N ASP A 244 12.38 -11.91 7.53
CA ASP A 244 13.16 -12.88 6.75
C ASP A 244 12.61 -14.33 6.72
N ILE A 245 11.37 -14.57 7.18
CA ILE A 245 10.71 -15.89 7.13
C ILE A 245 9.58 -15.84 6.10
N GLY A 246 9.76 -16.64 5.04
CA GLY A 246 8.91 -16.60 3.85
C GLY A 246 9.38 -15.60 2.80
N ILE A 247 8.87 -15.75 1.58
CA ILE A 247 9.22 -14.86 0.45
C ILE A 247 8.86 -13.39 0.70
N GLY A 248 7.95 -13.11 1.65
CA GLY A 248 7.54 -11.77 2.06
C GLY A 248 6.29 -11.27 1.35
N GLU A 249 5.61 -10.28 1.94
CA GLU A 249 4.37 -9.73 1.41
C GLU A 249 4.51 -9.18 -0.01
N GLY A 250 5.39 -8.17 -0.20
CA GLY A 250 5.62 -7.55 -1.50
C GLY A 250 5.94 -8.57 -2.58
N PRO A 251 6.92 -9.46 -2.36
CA PRO A 251 7.23 -10.49 -3.33
C PRO A 251 6.10 -11.50 -3.58
N GLY A 252 5.50 -12.06 -2.52
CA GLY A 252 4.43 -13.04 -2.66
C GLY A 252 3.20 -12.50 -3.38
N VAL A 253 2.75 -11.29 -3.03
CA VAL A 253 1.60 -10.63 -3.69
C VAL A 253 1.91 -10.32 -5.14
N THR A 254 3.15 -9.90 -5.45
CA THR A 254 3.61 -9.70 -6.83
C THR A 254 3.52 -10.99 -7.63
N LEU A 255 4.05 -12.10 -7.11
CA LEU A 255 3.99 -13.41 -7.76
C LEU A 255 2.55 -13.81 -8.07
N PHE A 256 1.65 -13.74 -7.08
CA PHE A 256 0.24 -14.12 -7.28
C PHE A 256 -0.45 -13.21 -8.30
N ALA A 257 -0.21 -11.90 -8.23
CA ALA A 257 -0.76 -10.92 -9.17
C ALA A 257 -0.32 -11.21 -10.61
N GLN A 258 0.95 -11.55 -10.85
CA GLN A 258 1.45 -11.86 -12.20
C GLN A 258 0.70 -13.03 -12.86
N PHE A 259 0.26 -14.01 -12.07
CA PHE A 259 -0.57 -15.14 -12.53
C PHE A 259 -2.09 -14.86 -12.47
N ALA A 260 -2.48 -13.59 -12.36
CA ALA A 260 -3.85 -13.11 -12.24
C ALA A 260 -4.60 -13.75 -11.06
N LYS A 261 -3.94 -13.88 -9.91
CA LYS A 261 -4.53 -14.37 -8.65
C LYS A 261 -4.46 -13.27 -7.60
N TYR A 262 -5.28 -13.39 -6.56
CA TYR A 262 -5.34 -12.41 -5.49
C TYR A 262 -5.24 -13.09 -4.13
N LEU A 263 -4.52 -12.44 -3.21
CA LEU A 263 -4.37 -12.90 -1.84
C LEU A 263 -5.64 -12.60 -1.04
N VAL A 264 -6.05 -13.53 -0.19
CA VAL A 264 -7.03 -13.28 0.87
C VAL A 264 -6.33 -13.56 2.20
N GLY A 265 -5.90 -12.49 2.88
CA GLY A 265 -5.18 -12.57 4.14
C GLY A 265 -6.00 -13.32 5.17
N THR A 266 -5.57 -14.53 5.53
CA THR A 266 -6.36 -15.46 6.38
C THR A 266 -5.52 -16.28 7.35
N VAL A 267 -4.19 -16.10 7.38
CA VAL A 267 -3.24 -16.94 8.13
C VAL A 267 -3.60 -17.17 9.61
N GLY A 268 -4.18 -16.16 10.27
CA GLY A 268 -4.62 -16.21 11.67
C GLY A 268 -6.13 -16.25 11.87
N THR A 269 -6.93 -16.38 10.80
CA THR A 269 -8.39 -16.40 10.91
C THR A 269 -8.84 -17.78 11.36
N THR A 270 -9.50 -17.83 12.50
CA THR A 270 -9.99 -19.04 13.16
C THR A 270 -11.38 -19.41 12.67
N ASN A 271 -11.71 -20.71 12.74
CA ASN A 271 -13.06 -21.24 12.55
C ASN A 271 -13.71 -20.87 11.20
N LEU A 272 -12.92 -20.70 10.13
CA LEU A 272 -13.45 -20.42 8.80
C LEU A 272 -14.36 -21.55 8.31
N SER A 273 -14.08 -22.80 8.71
CA SER A 273 -14.98 -23.93 8.42
C SER A 273 -16.37 -23.80 9.06
N VAL A 274 -16.53 -22.95 10.08
CA VAL A 274 -17.84 -22.61 10.68
C VAL A 274 -18.39 -21.32 10.05
N HIS A 275 -17.58 -20.24 10.06
CA HIS A 275 -18.03 -18.92 9.64
C HIS A 275 -18.53 -18.87 8.19
N THR A 276 -17.86 -19.58 7.27
CA THR A 276 -18.25 -19.63 5.85
C THR A 276 -19.57 -20.38 5.62
N GLY A 277 -20.08 -21.11 6.61
CA GLY A 277 -21.38 -21.78 6.58
C GLY A 277 -22.56 -20.87 6.89
N VAL A 278 -22.31 -19.73 7.53
CA VAL A 278 -23.37 -18.78 7.89
C VAL A 278 -23.81 -17.99 6.66
N ARG A 279 -25.09 -17.64 6.57
CA ARG A 279 -25.66 -16.80 5.51
C ARG A 279 -26.39 -15.63 6.14
N LEU A 280 -25.91 -14.42 5.88
CA LEU A 280 -26.52 -13.17 6.34
C LEU A 280 -26.96 -12.33 5.12
N PRO A 281 -27.98 -11.46 5.29
CA PRO A 281 -28.40 -10.57 4.22
C PRO A 281 -27.30 -9.55 3.90
N ASP A 282 -27.40 -8.95 2.71
CA ASP A 282 -26.59 -7.79 2.34
C ASP A 282 -26.73 -6.65 3.36
N HIS A 283 -25.62 -5.98 3.65
CA HIS A 283 -25.58 -4.76 4.45
C HIS A 283 -25.80 -3.51 3.59
N ARG A 284 -26.33 -2.47 4.24
CA ARG A 284 -26.43 -1.12 3.69
C ARG A 284 -25.88 -0.14 4.72
N GLN A 285 -25.01 0.74 4.28
CA GLN A 285 -24.50 1.79 5.15
C GLN A 285 -25.54 2.91 5.29
N PRO A 286 -25.81 3.40 6.52
CA PRO A 286 -26.63 4.59 6.70
C PRO A 286 -26.10 5.76 5.87
N ARG A 287 -27.01 6.57 5.30
CA ARG A 287 -26.63 7.75 4.53
C ARG A 287 -26.87 9.00 5.37
N TYR A 288 -25.80 9.76 5.57
CA TYR A 288 -25.83 11.05 6.27
C TYR A 288 -25.64 12.17 5.26
N ALA A 289 -26.34 13.28 5.45
CA ALA A 289 -26.12 14.47 4.64
C ALA A 289 -24.69 15.00 4.86
N ALA A 290 -24.00 15.34 3.77
CA ALA A 290 -22.72 16.05 3.88
C ALA A 290 -22.95 17.44 4.49
N PRO A 291 -21.98 17.99 5.24
CA PRO A 291 -22.03 19.40 5.62
C PRO A 291 -22.03 20.27 4.34
N PRO A 292 -22.58 21.50 4.37
CA PRO A 292 -22.47 22.40 3.23
C PRO A 292 -21.00 22.69 2.85
N LEU A 293 -20.73 22.85 1.55
CA LEU A 293 -19.40 23.24 1.07
C LEU A 293 -19.06 24.68 1.49
N ASP A 294 -18.16 24.79 2.46
CA ASP A 294 -17.51 26.04 2.88
C ASP A 294 -16.22 26.22 2.07
N ARG A 295 -16.19 27.27 1.24
CA ARG A 295 -15.07 27.56 0.33
C ARG A 295 -13.83 28.11 1.05
N THR A 296 -13.86 28.23 2.38
CA THR A 296 -12.71 28.65 3.19
C THR A 296 -11.97 27.48 3.84
N LYS A 297 -12.54 26.26 3.79
CA LYS A 297 -12.08 25.11 4.59
C LYS A 297 -11.22 24.12 3.82
N VAL A 298 -10.49 23.31 4.58
CA VAL A 298 -9.82 22.08 4.14
C VAL A 298 -10.61 20.92 4.70
N TYR A 299 -11.13 20.06 3.83
CA TYR A 299 -11.82 18.85 4.23
C TYR A 299 -10.84 17.68 4.23
N ILE A 300 -10.86 16.88 5.29
CA ILE A 300 -9.99 15.72 5.45
C ILE A 300 -10.82 14.46 5.70
N THR A 301 -10.39 13.31 5.20
CA THR A 301 -10.92 12.00 5.62
C THR A 301 -9.79 11.12 6.08
N TRP A 302 -9.99 10.45 7.21
CA TRP A 302 -9.11 9.40 7.69
C TRP A 302 -9.45 8.07 7.02
N VAL A 303 -8.44 7.32 6.58
CA VAL A 303 -8.58 5.97 6.02
C VAL A 303 -7.68 5.01 6.76
N MET A 304 -8.29 4.09 7.50
CA MET A 304 -7.62 3.02 8.24
C MET A 304 -7.22 1.88 7.30
N SER A 305 -5.95 1.44 7.36
CA SER A 305 -5.40 0.39 6.51
C SER A 305 -5.78 -1.05 6.93
N ASP A 306 -5.42 -2.01 6.07
CA ASP A 306 -5.32 -3.46 6.32
C ASP A 306 -6.62 -4.24 6.60
N GLY A 307 -7.80 -3.67 6.33
CA GLY A 307 -9.09 -4.38 6.47
C GLY A 307 -9.33 -5.50 5.43
N ASP A 308 -8.40 -5.74 4.52
CA ASP A 308 -8.36 -6.88 3.60
C ASP A 308 -7.85 -8.16 4.26
N ASN A 309 -6.98 -8.01 5.27
CA ASN A 309 -6.41 -9.11 6.01
C ASN A 309 -7.40 -9.54 7.09
N LEU A 310 -8.15 -10.62 6.89
CA LEU A 310 -9.21 -11.03 7.82
C LEU A 310 -8.76 -11.20 9.28
N PRO A 311 -7.54 -11.68 9.60
CA PRO A 311 -6.98 -11.62 10.95
C PRO A 311 -7.06 -10.24 11.59
N VAL A 312 -6.91 -9.13 10.85
CA VAL A 312 -7.08 -7.77 11.37
C VAL A 312 -8.48 -7.56 11.95
N LEU A 313 -9.50 -8.06 11.25
CA LEU A 313 -10.91 -7.99 11.66
C LEU A 313 -11.25 -8.97 12.80
N THR A 314 -10.49 -10.06 12.96
CA THR A 314 -10.87 -11.14 13.88
C THR A 314 -10.03 -11.16 15.17
N VAL A 315 -8.71 -11.22 15.06
CA VAL A 315 -7.79 -11.47 16.18
C VAL A 315 -6.74 -10.38 16.35
N GLY A 316 -6.52 -9.58 15.30
CA GLY A 316 -5.56 -8.48 15.21
C GLY A 316 -6.11 -7.18 15.80
N ASN A 317 -5.80 -6.05 15.17
CA ASN A 317 -5.98 -4.74 15.83
C ASN A 317 -7.37 -4.12 15.75
N PHE A 318 -8.23 -4.46 14.79
CA PHE A 318 -9.56 -3.82 14.71
C PHE A 318 -10.39 -4.08 15.95
N PRO A 319 -10.48 -5.29 16.54
CA PRO A 319 -11.21 -5.49 17.79
C PRO A 319 -10.76 -4.53 18.91
N GLN A 320 -9.47 -4.26 19.05
CA GLN A 320 -8.97 -3.34 20.08
C GLN A 320 -9.23 -1.88 19.74
N LEU A 321 -8.98 -1.45 18.49
CA LEU A 321 -9.26 -0.09 18.04
C LEU A 321 -10.76 0.22 18.11
N TRP A 322 -11.60 -0.75 17.72
CA TRP A 322 -13.06 -0.66 17.77
C TRP A 322 -13.58 -0.52 19.20
N ALA A 323 -12.89 -1.07 20.20
CA ALA A 323 -13.29 -0.96 21.60
C ALA A 323 -12.87 0.35 22.28
N GLN A 324 -12.07 1.21 21.63
CA GLN A 324 -11.58 2.45 22.24
C GLN A 324 -12.71 3.47 22.48
N PRO A 325 -12.71 4.19 23.61
CA PRO A 325 -13.74 5.19 23.93
C PRO A 325 -13.73 6.41 23.00
N GLU A 326 -12.63 6.64 22.28
CA GLU A 326 -12.49 7.67 21.25
C GLU A 326 -13.25 7.35 19.96
N ARG A 327 -13.65 6.07 19.75
CA ARG A 327 -14.40 5.67 18.56
C ARG A 327 -15.69 6.47 18.44
N GLY A 328 -15.93 7.00 17.25
CA GLY A 328 -17.12 7.77 16.94
C GLY A 328 -17.04 9.25 17.32
N GLN A 329 -15.93 9.74 17.89
CA GLN A 329 -15.75 11.18 18.16
C GLN A 329 -15.39 12.01 16.92
N THR A 330 -14.76 11.39 15.91
CA THR A 330 -14.47 12.00 14.60
C THR A 330 -14.84 11.03 13.46
N PRO A 331 -15.28 11.50 12.28
CA PRO A 331 -15.50 10.65 11.12
C PRO A 331 -14.24 9.91 10.66
N MET A 332 -14.37 8.61 10.40
CA MET A 332 -13.26 7.78 9.91
C MET A 332 -13.75 6.68 8.95
N ALA A 333 -12.94 6.40 7.93
CA ALA A 333 -13.13 5.26 7.05
C ALA A 333 -12.37 4.04 7.60
N TRP A 334 -13.09 2.97 7.85
CA TRP A 334 -12.58 1.64 8.12
C TRP A 334 -12.56 0.85 6.81
N THR A 335 -11.45 0.20 6.50
CA THR A 335 -11.35 -0.66 5.32
C THR A 335 -11.92 -2.04 5.63
N ILE A 336 -12.51 -2.69 4.63
CA ILE A 336 -12.97 -4.08 4.71
C ILE A 336 -12.92 -4.73 3.31
N SER A 337 -12.39 -5.94 3.19
CA SER A 337 -12.48 -6.67 1.92
C SER A 337 -13.91 -7.19 1.68
N PRO A 338 -14.43 -7.13 0.43
CA PRO A 338 -15.64 -7.85 0.03
C PRO A 338 -15.64 -9.34 0.43
N ALA A 339 -14.47 -9.98 0.51
CA ALA A 339 -14.35 -11.38 0.92
C ALA A 339 -14.81 -11.62 2.37
N ALA A 340 -14.76 -10.61 3.25
CA ALA A 340 -15.19 -10.73 4.64
C ALA A 340 -16.67 -11.13 4.76
N HIS A 341 -17.55 -10.64 3.87
CA HIS A 341 -18.96 -11.02 3.88
C HIS A 341 -19.19 -12.50 3.53
N LEU A 342 -18.24 -13.14 2.85
CA LEU A 342 -18.36 -14.53 2.39
C LEU A 342 -17.64 -15.51 3.33
N LEU A 343 -16.53 -15.05 3.93
CA LEU A 343 -15.66 -15.87 4.77
C LEU A 343 -15.91 -15.69 6.26
N THR A 344 -16.25 -14.46 6.69
CA THR A 344 -16.50 -14.10 8.09
C THR A 344 -17.78 -13.26 8.25
N PRO A 345 -18.94 -13.69 7.68
CA PRO A 345 -20.17 -12.88 7.62
C PRO A 345 -20.62 -12.34 8.96
N VAL A 346 -20.56 -13.14 10.03
CA VAL A 346 -20.98 -12.73 11.38
C VAL A 346 -20.08 -11.63 11.96
N ILE A 347 -18.80 -11.64 11.62
CA ILE A 347 -17.83 -10.65 12.09
C ILE A 347 -18.06 -9.34 11.32
N ALA A 348 -18.27 -9.42 10.01
CA ALA A 348 -18.68 -8.25 9.22
C ALA A 348 -20.00 -7.66 9.76
N ASP A 349 -21.00 -8.48 10.05
CA ASP A 349 -22.28 -8.03 10.61
C ASP A 349 -22.12 -7.34 11.97
N TYR A 350 -21.30 -7.89 12.88
CA TYR A 350 -20.97 -7.25 14.16
C TYR A 350 -20.47 -5.82 13.97
N TYR A 351 -19.52 -5.63 13.06
CA TYR A 351 -18.95 -4.32 12.75
C TYR A 351 -19.98 -3.35 12.16
N TYR A 352 -20.84 -3.81 11.24
CA TYR A 352 -21.88 -2.97 10.65
C TYR A 352 -22.96 -2.56 11.66
N ARG A 353 -23.42 -3.48 12.51
CA ARG A 353 -24.47 -3.18 13.50
C ARG A 353 -23.97 -2.29 14.64
N SER A 354 -22.69 -2.39 14.99
CA SER A 354 -22.08 -1.60 16.06
C SER A 354 -21.45 -0.29 15.58
N SER A 355 -21.54 0.02 14.27
CA SER A 355 -21.04 1.26 13.68
C SER A 355 -21.78 2.48 14.21
N THR A 356 -21.03 3.53 14.55
CA THR A 356 -21.58 4.85 14.89
C THR A 356 -21.87 5.67 13.62
N ALA A 357 -22.45 6.86 13.78
CA ALA A 357 -22.63 7.79 12.66
C ALA A 357 -21.31 8.33 12.06
N ASN A 358 -20.19 8.11 12.73
CA ASN A 358 -18.86 8.53 12.29
C ASN A 358 -18.01 7.38 11.74
N ASP A 359 -18.49 6.14 11.82
CA ASP A 359 -17.84 4.99 11.19
C ASP A 359 -18.35 4.82 9.75
N ALA A 360 -17.46 4.84 8.78
CA ALA A 360 -17.74 4.57 7.37
C ALA A 360 -16.95 3.36 6.90
N TRP A 361 -17.54 2.51 6.05
CA TRP A 361 -16.86 1.35 5.48
C TRP A 361 -16.49 1.59 4.03
N ILE A 362 -15.24 1.31 3.68
CA ILE A 362 -14.75 1.36 2.30
C ILE A 362 -14.11 0.02 1.94
N GLY A 363 -14.08 -0.32 0.65
CA GLY A 363 -13.41 -1.53 0.17
C GLY A 363 -11.91 -1.47 0.39
N SER A 364 -11.31 -2.57 0.85
CA SER A 364 -9.87 -2.70 1.08
C SER A 364 -9.10 -3.29 -0.11
N VAL A 365 -7.76 -3.23 -0.03
CA VAL A 365 -6.85 -3.52 -1.14
C VAL A 365 -7.08 -4.92 -1.72
N SER A 366 -7.03 -5.11 -3.05
CA SER A 366 -7.27 -4.09 -4.07
C SER A 366 -8.64 -4.34 -4.72
N GLY A 367 -9.60 -4.87 -3.95
CA GLY A 367 -10.90 -5.31 -4.45
C GLY A 367 -11.38 -6.57 -3.73
N ILE A 368 -11.87 -7.56 -4.46
CA ILE A 368 -12.33 -8.85 -3.89
C ILE A 368 -11.24 -9.60 -3.09
N GLY A 369 -9.98 -9.27 -3.33
CA GLY A 369 -8.84 -9.64 -2.49
C GLY A 369 -7.62 -8.76 -2.80
N TYR A 370 -6.57 -8.96 -2.03
CA TYR A 370 -5.35 -8.17 -2.10
C TYR A 370 -4.50 -8.56 -3.31
N THR A 371 -4.20 -7.57 -4.15
CA THR A 371 -3.30 -7.70 -5.29
C THR A 371 -2.62 -6.38 -5.60
N TYR A 372 -1.56 -6.43 -6.42
CA TYR A 372 -0.95 -5.25 -7.04
C TYR A 372 -1.44 -5.10 -8.48
N PRO A 373 -2.33 -4.14 -8.77
CA PRO A 373 -2.87 -3.93 -10.12
C PRO A 373 -1.78 -3.73 -11.18
N ASP A 374 -0.68 -3.06 -10.85
CA ASP A 374 0.45 -2.86 -11.76
C ASP A 374 1.13 -4.18 -12.18
N GLU A 375 0.95 -5.26 -11.43
CA GLU A 375 1.50 -6.60 -11.69
C GLU A 375 0.46 -7.58 -12.23
N TYR A 376 -0.82 -7.22 -12.24
CA TYR A 376 -1.91 -8.16 -12.47
C TYR A 376 -1.89 -8.76 -13.88
N GLY A 377 -1.85 -10.09 -13.95
CA GLY A 377 -1.95 -10.88 -15.18
C GLY A 377 -0.76 -10.75 -16.13
N LYS A 378 0.41 -10.28 -15.68
CA LYS A 378 1.60 -10.11 -16.55
C LYS A 378 2.11 -11.39 -17.21
N ARG A 379 1.75 -12.58 -16.71
CA ARG A 379 2.09 -13.86 -17.37
C ARG A 379 1.20 -14.20 -18.56
N TYR A 380 0.11 -13.46 -18.77
CA TYR A 380 -0.79 -13.65 -19.90
C TYR A 380 -0.42 -12.74 -21.07
N GLY A 381 -0.78 -13.13 -22.30
CA GLY A 381 -0.70 -12.23 -23.45
C GLY A 381 -1.53 -10.95 -23.23
N ALA A 382 -1.20 -9.85 -23.91
CA ALA A 382 -1.78 -8.52 -23.63
C ALA A 382 -3.33 -8.48 -23.59
N ALA A 383 -4.01 -9.22 -24.47
CA ALA A 383 -5.47 -9.35 -24.44
C ALA A 383 -5.97 -10.15 -23.23
N GLY A 384 -5.24 -11.20 -22.86
CA GLY A 384 -5.52 -12.02 -21.68
C GLY A 384 -5.30 -11.26 -20.38
N GLN A 385 -4.19 -10.53 -20.25
CA GLN A 385 -3.93 -9.65 -19.12
C GLN A 385 -5.06 -8.62 -18.95
N ARG A 386 -5.44 -8.00 -20.07
CA ARG A 386 -6.54 -7.03 -20.13
C ARG A 386 -7.84 -7.65 -19.62
N GLN A 387 -8.21 -8.85 -20.09
CA GLN A 387 -9.44 -9.52 -19.70
C GLN A 387 -9.40 -10.02 -18.25
N ALA A 388 -8.28 -10.58 -17.80
CA ALA A 388 -8.08 -11.05 -16.43
C ALA A 388 -8.40 -9.96 -15.41
N PHE A 389 -7.88 -8.75 -15.66
CA PHE A 389 -8.12 -7.61 -14.80
C PHE A 389 -9.57 -7.10 -14.85
N ASP A 390 -10.22 -7.07 -16.02
CA ASP A 390 -11.65 -6.71 -16.10
C ASP A 390 -12.53 -7.68 -15.33
N ASP A 391 -12.22 -8.97 -15.41
CA ASP A 391 -12.94 -10.02 -14.70
C ASP A 391 -12.73 -9.90 -13.17
N PHE A 392 -11.52 -9.58 -12.73
CA PHE A 392 -11.24 -9.23 -11.32
C PHE A 392 -12.05 -8.01 -10.84
N LEU A 393 -12.16 -6.96 -11.66
CA LEU A 393 -12.98 -5.79 -11.34
C LEU A 393 -14.47 -6.13 -11.29
N ALA A 394 -14.95 -7.01 -12.18
CA ALA A 394 -16.32 -7.50 -12.17
C ALA A 394 -16.64 -8.30 -10.90
N LEU A 395 -15.72 -9.15 -10.43
CA LEU A 395 -15.84 -9.83 -9.13
C LEU A 395 -15.90 -8.81 -7.99
N THR A 396 -14.99 -7.84 -8.00
CA THR A 396 -14.96 -6.75 -7.01
C THR A 396 -16.28 -5.98 -6.95
N ALA A 397 -16.82 -5.60 -8.11
CA ALA A 397 -18.11 -4.92 -8.23
C ALA A 397 -19.30 -5.77 -7.76
N ARG A 398 -19.30 -7.06 -8.11
CA ARG A 398 -20.37 -7.99 -7.72
C ARG A 398 -20.44 -8.17 -6.21
N TYR A 399 -19.30 -8.48 -5.59
CA TYR A 399 -19.25 -8.85 -4.19
C TYR A 399 -19.16 -7.64 -3.24
N GLY A 400 -18.63 -6.50 -3.70
CA GLY A 400 -18.65 -5.25 -2.93
C GLY A 400 -20.07 -4.73 -2.62
N LYS A 401 -21.07 -5.10 -3.43
CA LYS A 401 -22.49 -4.72 -3.21
C LYS A 401 -23.08 -5.26 -1.91
N ALA A 402 -22.65 -6.45 -1.48
CA ALA A 402 -23.17 -7.07 -0.27
C ALA A 402 -22.77 -6.30 0.99
N LEU A 403 -21.71 -5.49 0.92
CA LEU A 403 -21.26 -4.61 1.98
C LEU A 403 -21.50 -3.12 1.66
N ASP A 404 -22.19 -2.80 0.56
CA ASP A 404 -22.43 -1.42 0.13
C ASP A 404 -21.13 -0.58 0.05
N LEU A 405 -20.06 -1.19 -0.48
CA LEU A 405 -18.74 -0.57 -0.62
C LEU A 405 -18.72 0.32 -1.87
N ARG A 406 -18.88 1.62 -1.64
CA ARG A 406 -18.94 2.64 -2.71
C ARG A 406 -17.68 3.49 -2.81
N GLN A 407 -16.70 3.25 -1.95
CA GLN A 407 -15.35 3.78 -2.09
C GLN A 407 -14.38 2.62 -1.97
N MET A 408 -13.22 2.74 -2.61
CA MET A 408 -12.20 1.69 -2.61
C MET A 408 -10.84 2.28 -2.27
N TRP A 409 -10.14 1.65 -1.32
CA TRP A 409 -8.73 1.85 -1.08
C TRP A 409 -7.92 0.81 -1.87
N ILE A 410 -6.95 1.27 -2.67
CA ILE A 410 -6.24 0.43 -3.66
C ILE A 410 -4.73 0.60 -3.53
N MET A 411 -4.00 -0.51 -3.41
CA MET A 411 -2.54 -0.51 -3.26
C MET A 411 -1.87 -1.12 -4.48
N GLY A 412 -0.62 -0.72 -4.74
CA GLY A 412 0.18 -1.23 -5.86
C GLY A 412 -0.33 -0.78 -7.23
N ILE A 413 -0.93 0.41 -7.28
CA ILE A 413 -1.46 1.01 -8.51
C ILE A 413 -0.84 2.38 -8.75
N ARG A 414 0.12 2.46 -9.67
CA ARG A 414 0.75 3.72 -10.10
C ARG A 414 0.34 4.11 -11.50
N ASN A 415 -0.11 3.16 -12.32
CA ASN A 415 -0.56 3.45 -13.68
C ASN A 415 -1.93 4.16 -13.67
N PRO A 416 -2.04 5.42 -14.13
CA PRO A 416 -3.31 6.15 -14.18
C PRO A 416 -4.37 5.49 -15.05
N GLU A 417 -3.97 4.71 -16.08
CA GLU A 417 -4.91 3.95 -16.91
C GLU A 417 -5.60 2.83 -16.12
N LEU A 418 -4.90 2.18 -15.19
CA LEU A 418 -5.49 1.17 -14.32
C LEU A 418 -6.45 1.82 -13.31
N ILE A 419 -6.11 3.00 -12.77
CA ILE A 419 -7.02 3.77 -11.88
C ILE A 419 -8.29 4.14 -12.64
N ALA A 420 -8.15 4.63 -13.88
CA ALA A 420 -9.28 4.93 -14.75
C ALA A 420 -10.15 3.69 -15.04
N ARG A 421 -9.50 2.53 -15.14
CA ARG A 421 -10.17 1.25 -15.36
C ARG A 421 -10.92 0.75 -14.14
N TYR A 422 -10.40 0.93 -12.92
CA TYR A 422 -11.19 0.72 -11.69
C TYR A 422 -12.44 1.56 -11.68
N ALA A 423 -12.29 2.86 -11.98
CA ALA A 423 -13.43 3.77 -12.06
C ALA A 423 -14.45 3.29 -13.10
N ALA A 424 -14.04 2.68 -14.21
CA ALA A 424 -14.95 2.13 -15.22
C ALA A 424 -15.57 0.77 -14.83
N GLY A 425 -14.75 -0.17 -14.33
CA GLY A 425 -15.12 -1.56 -14.08
C GLY A 425 -15.91 -1.80 -12.80
N VAL A 426 -15.85 -0.85 -11.84
CA VAL A 426 -16.64 -0.91 -10.59
C VAL A 426 -17.68 0.23 -10.60
N PRO A 427 -18.88 0.00 -11.16
CA PRO A 427 -19.81 1.07 -11.53
C PRO A 427 -20.31 1.90 -10.36
N ASP A 428 -20.45 1.31 -9.17
CA ASP A 428 -21.05 1.95 -8.00
C ASP A 428 -20.08 2.83 -7.18
N LEU A 429 -18.80 2.86 -7.58
CA LEU A 429 -17.79 3.70 -6.92
C LEU A 429 -18.11 5.19 -7.04
N THR A 430 -17.93 5.89 -5.93
CA THR A 430 -18.05 7.34 -5.80
C THR A 430 -16.73 8.01 -5.44
N ALA A 431 -15.71 7.26 -5.02
CA ALA A 431 -14.34 7.74 -4.87
C ALA A 431 -13.34 6.57 -4.91
N ILE A 432 -12.09 6.88 -5.25
CA ILE A 432 -10.95 5.96 -5.17
C ILE A 432 -9.86 6.61 -4.31
N PHE A 433 -9.34 5.85 -3.37
CA PHE A 433 -8.25 6.23 -2.47
C PHE A 433 -7.04 5.34 -2.78
N PRO A 434 -6.19 5.68 -3.76
CA PRO A 434 -4.99 4.90 -4.00
C PRO A 434 -3.96 5.10 -2.88
N ASP A 435 -2.96 4.22 -2.89
CA ASP A 435 -1.70 4.26 -2.15
C ASP A 435 -1.72 3.69 -0.73
N TYR A 436 -0.59 3.10 -0.34
CA TYR A 436 -0.29 2.72 1.04
C TYR A 436 0.72 3.75 1.56
N GLY A 437 0.20 4.81 2.16
CA GLY A 437 0.92 6.04 2.49
C GLY A 437 1.22 6.95 1.29
N LYS A 438 1.70 8.16 1.58
CA LYS A 438 1.98 9.22 0.59
C LYS A 438 2.96 8.76 -0.49
N VAL A 439 2.58 8.92 -1.76
CA VAL A 439 3.45 8.68 -2.94
C VAL A 439 3.50 9.85 -3.92
N VAL A 440 2.71 10.92 -3.67
CA VAL A 440 2.68 12.15 -4.49
C VAL A 440 3.05 13.36 -3.64
N ASP A 441 3.74 14.34 -4.22
CA ASP A 441 4.29 15.47 -3.47
C ASP A 441 3.52 16.79 -3.64
N SER A 442 2.44 16.79 -4.41
CA SER A 442 1.65 18.00 -4.63
C SER A 442 0.15 17.76 -4.50
N TYR A 443 -0.58 18.78 -4.06
CA TYR A 443 -2.04 18.74 -3.98
C TYR A 443 -2.70 18.44 -5.34
N ASP A 444 -2.15 19.00 -6.43
CA ASP A 444 -2.70 18.83 -7.78
C ASP A 444 -2.54 17.39 -8.31
N ASP A 445 -1.58 16.62 -7.78
CA ASP A 445 -1.47 15.17 -8.02
C ASP A 445 -2.29 14.36 -7.02
N ALA A 446 -2.56 14.92 -5.83
CA ALA A 446 -3.28 14.24 -4.78
C ALA A 446 -4.79 14.18 -5.01
N PHE A 447 -5.37 15.16 -5.71
CA PHE A 447 -6.80 15.25 -5.93
C PHE A 447 -7.16 15.60 -7.37
N TYR A 448 -7.82 14.67 -8.06
CA TYR A 448 -8.32 14.86 -9.42
C TYR A 448 -9.50 13.94 -9.73
N PRO A 449 -10.34 14.23 -10.74
CA PRO A 449 -11.39 13.33 -11.16
C PRO A 449 -10.92 12.32 -12.23
N SER A 450 -11.54 11.14 -12.22
CA SER A 450 -11.50 10.20 -13.35
C SER A 450 -12.36 10.71 -14.52
N ALA A 451 -12.31 10.00 -15.66
CA ALA A 451 -13.16 10.29 -16.81
C ALA A 451 -14.67 10.18 -16.53
N ARG A 452 -15.08 9.37 -15.55
CA ARG A 452 -16.48 9.30 -15.06
C ARG A 452 -16.85 10.43 -14.09
N GLY A 453 -15.90 11.30 -13.78
CA GLY A 453 -16.05 12.35 -12.78
C GLY A 453 -15.91 11.85 -11.34
N ILE A 454 -15.50 10.60 -11.12
CA ILE A 454 -15.26 10.03 -9.78
C ILE A 454 -13.97 10.66 -9.20
N PRO A 455 -14.03 11.31 -8.03
CA PRO A 455 -12.85 11.79 -7.31
C PRO A 455 -11.82 10.69 -6.99
N ILE A 456 -10.55 11.02 -7.21
CA ILE A 456 -9.39 10.21 -6.84
C ILE A 456 -8.60 11.02 -5.80
N PHE A 457 -8.24 10.38 -4.69
CA PHE A 457 -7.54 10.99 -3.55
C PHE A 457 -6.29 10.19 -3.15
N HIS A 458 -5.12 10.53 -3.69
CA HIS A 458 -3.86 9.96 -3.21
C HIS A 458 -3.59 10.37 -1.76
N ALA A 459 -2.89 9.50 -1.03
CA ALA A 459 -2.61 9.72 0.38
C ALA A 459 -1.72 10.96 0.60
N ALA A 460 -2.11 11.82 1.53
CA ALA A 460 -1.35 13.00 1.93
C ALA A 460 -0.34 12.73 3.05
N THR A 461 -0.46 11.60 3.75
CA THR A 461 0.32 11.23 4.94
C THR A 461 1.06 9.90 4.74
N HIS A 462 2.18 9.72 5.45
CA HIS A 462 2.97 8.48 5.48
C HIS A 462 3.27 8.07 6.94
N TRP A 463 3.70 6.83 7.17
CA TRP A 463 4.05 6.32 8.51
C TRP A 463 5.56 6.05 8.64
N SER A 464 6.03 5.84 9.86
CA SER A 464 7.33 5.22 10.13
C SER A 464 7.19 4.28 11.31
N GLU A 465 7.87 3.14 11.24
CA GLU A 465 7.78 2.12 12.29
C GLU A 465 8.55 2.54 13.56
N ASN A 466 9.56 3.39 13.40
CA ASN A 466 10.52 3.71 14.47
C ASN A 466 10.11 4.90 15.34
N ASP A 467 9.03 5.60 15.00
CA ASP A 467 8.68 6.83 15.70
C ASP A 467 7.98 6.55 17.02
N THR A 468 8.29 7.39 18.00
CA THR A 468 7.43 7.58 19.16
C THR A 468 6.05 8.11 18.75
N ARG A 469 5.07 7.96 19.66
CA ARG A 469 3.72 8.49 19.45
C ARG A 469 3.71 9.99 19.15
N GLU A 470 4.52 10.79 19.85
CA GLU A 470 4.58 12.24 19.65
C GLU A 470 5.20 12.60 18.29
N GLU A 471 6.30 11.96 17.91
CA GLU A 471 6.93 12.15 16.59
C GLU A 471 5.99 11.77 15.45
N ARG A 472 5.19 10.71 15.62
CA ARG A 472 4.16 10.27 14.66
C ARG A 472 3.07 11.32 14.47
N ILE A 473 2.56 11.89 15.56
CA ILE A 473 1.57 12.97 15.52
C ILE A 473 2.16 14.21 14.85
N ALA A 474 3.36 14.64 15.26
CA ALA A 474 4.02 15.82 14.71
C ALA A 474 4.24 15.68 13.19
N ARG A 475 4.77 14.55 12.75
CA ARG A 475 4.98 14.28 11.32
C ARG A 475 3.68 14.24 10.54
N THR A 476 2.63 13.64 11.10
CA THR A 476 1.32 13.61 10.45
C THR A 476 0.78 15.04 10.24
N VAL A 477 0.88 15.90 11.25
CA VAL A 477 0.52 17.33 11.13
C VAL A 477 1.36 18.03 10.06
N ASP A 478 2.67 17.77 10.02
CA ASP A 478 3.58 18.38 9.04
C ASP A 478 3.28 17.94 7.62
N TYR A 479 3.01 16.64 7.39
CA TYR A 479 2.57 16.13 6.09
C TYR A 479 1.28 16.80 5.63
N ILE A 480 0.29 16.91 6.51
CA ILE A 480 -1.01 17.52 6.19
C ILE A 480 -0.81 18.98 5.80
N ARG A 481 -0.06 19.75 6.61
CA ARG A 481 0.21 21.17 6.32
C ARG A 481 0.99 21.35 5.03
N HIS A 482 1.95 20.47 4.74
CA HIS A 482 2.73 20.50 3.52
C HIS A 482 1.88 20.21 2.27
N MET A 483 0.99 19.22 2.34
CA MET A 483 0.08 18.86 1.24
C MET A 483 -1.11 19.80 1.09
N THR A 484 -1.35 20.68 2.06
CA THR A 484 -2.45 21.63 2.03
C THR A 484 -2.10 22.80 1.10
N PRO A 485 -2.86 23.03 0.01
CA PRO A 485 -2.60 24.15 -0.90
C PRO A 485 -2.90 25.49 -0.23
N ALA A 486 -2.62 26.62 -0.89
CA ALA A 486 -3.10 27.92 -0.41
C ALA A 486 -4.58 28.14 -0.79
N GLU A 487 -4.98 27.60 -1.94
CA GLU A 487 -6.33 27.69 -2.48
C GLU A 487 -7.35 26.92 -1.63
N ARG A 488 -8.56 27.46 -1.53
CA ARG A 488 -9.67 26.87 -0.78
C ARG A 488 -10.94 26.84 -1.64
N PRO A 489 -11.83 25.85 -1.47
CA PRO A 489 -11.70 24.71 -0.55
C PRO A 489 -10.65 23.69 -1.03
N ALA A 490 -10.15 22.85 -0.12
CA ALA A 490 -9.22 21.75 -0.43
C ALA A 490 -9.68 20.43 0.20
N PHE A 491 -9.18 19.30 -0.31
CA PHE A 491 -9.66 17.95 0.01
C PHE A 491 -8.50 16.97 0.14
N LEU A 492 -8.30 16.35 1.32
CA LEU A 492 -7.17 15.48 1.59
C LEU A 492 -7.60 14.11 2.12
N HIS A 493 -6.98 13.05 1.60
CA HIS A 493 -7.00 11.71 2.16
C HIS A 493 -5.84 11.53 3.12
N LEU A 494 -6.14 11.19 4.38
CA LEU A 494 -5.16 10.94 5.43
C LEU A 494 -5.09 9.43 5.70
N PHE A 495 -3.99 8.81 5.24
CA PHE A 495 -3.71 7.40 5.46
C PHE A 495 -3.32 7.12 6.91
N ILE A 496 -3.87 6.05 7.48
CA ILE A 496 -3.55 5.56 8.82
C ILE A 496 -2.99 4.14 8.71
N TRP A 497 -1.77 3.95 9.20
CA TRP A 497 -1.17 2.64 9.43
C TRP A 497 -1.72 2.05 10.74
N ASN A 498 -2.63 1.08 10.62
CA ASN A 498 -3.38 0.53 11.75
C ASN A 498 -2.49 -0.14 12.84
N TRP A 499 -1.32 -0.67 12.47
CA TRP A 499 -0.46 -1.41 13.40
C TRP A 499 0.26 -0.54 14.44
N GLY A 500 0.40 0.77 14.18
CA GLY A 500 1.14 1.70 15.05
C GLY A 500 0.31 2.86 15.60
N THR A 501 -1.01 2.73 15.61
CA THR A 501 -1.92 3.84 15.92
C THR A 501 -2.88 3.57 17.09
N ASP A 502 -3.40 4.65 17.67
CA ASP A 502 -4.55 4.68 18.59
C ASP A 502 -5.47 5.81 18.17
N LEU A 503 -6.79 5.70 18.39
CA LEU A 503 -7.77 6.67 17.90
C LEU A 503 -7.61 8.06 18.51
N ALA A 504 -7.01 8.16 19.70
CA ALA A 504 -6.69 9.44 20.33
C ALA A 504 -5.58 10.21 19.56
N GLN A 505 -4.75 9.54 18.76
CA GLN A 505 -3.78 10.21 17.89
C GLN A 505 -4.48 11.07 16.83
N GLN A 506 -5.52 10.55 16.17
CA GLN A 506 -6.24 11.29 15.12
C GLN A 506 -6.92 12.53 15.70
N LEU A 507 -7.55 12.42 16.87
CA LEU A 507 -8.15 13.56 17.58
C LEU A 507 -7.11 14.63 17.93
N GLU A 508 -5.91 14.21 18.37
CA GLU A 508 -4.82 15.13 18.69
C GLU A 508 -4.23 15.80 17.43
N VAL A 509 -4.13 15.08 16.31
CA VAL A 509 -3.74 15.67 15.01
C VAL A 509 -4.75 16.73 14.59
N GLU A 510 -6.05 16.43 14.61
CA GLU A 510 -7.11 17.39 14.28
C GLU A 510 -7.04 18.65 15.16
N ARG A 511 -6.82 18.47 16.48
CA ARG A 511 -6.66 19.58 17.42
C ARG A 511 -5.47 20.48 17.06
N ARG A 512 -4.34 19.90 16.62
CA ARG A 512 -3.12 20.65 16.21
C ARG A 512 -3.26 21.33 14.85
N LEU A 513 -4.10 20.79 13.96
CA LEU A 513 -4.43 21.40 12.68
C LEU A 513 -5.33 22.63 12.86
N GLY A 514 -6.28 22.55 13.79
CA GLY A 514 -7.18 23.65 14.13
C GLY A 514 -8.43 23.73 13.23
N PRO A 515 -9.28 24.75 13.45
CA PRO A 515 -10.66 24.79 12.94
C PRO A 515 -10.80 25.02 11.43
N ASP A 516 -9.71 25.23 10.70
CA ASP A 516 -9.73 25.32 9.24
C ASP A 516 -9.77 23.94 8.56
N TYR A 517 -9.43 22.90 9.30
CA TYR A 517 -9.50 21.51 8.88
C TYR A 517 -10.76 20.87 9.44
N VAL A 518 -11.56 20.27 8.56
CA VAL A 518 -12.84 19.64 8.89
C VAL A 518 -12.78 18.17 8.53
N ALA A 519 -12.73 17.31 9.54
CA ALA A 519 -12.85 15.87 9.34
C ALA A 519 -14.25 15.51 8.88
N VAL A 520 -14.34 14.73 7.80
CA VAL A 520 -15.60 14.29 7.19
C VAL A 520 -15.52 12.82 6.79
N ARG A 521 -16.67 12.19 6.61
CA ARG A 521 -16.77 10.81 6.12
C ARG A 521 -16.20 10.71 4.68
N PRO A 522 -15.69 9.55 4.22
CA PRO A 522 -15.12 9.40 2.89
C PRO A 522 -16.11 9.73 1.77
N GLU A 523 -17.39 9.38 1.91
CA GLU A 523 -18.44 9.75 0.94
C GLU A 523 -18.76 11.25 0.95
N HIS A 524 -18.58 11.92 2.09
CA HIS A 524 -18.73 13.36 2.20
C HIS A 524 -17.57 14.07 1.49
N LEU A 525 -16.32 13.63 1.73
CA LEU A 525 -15.15 14.14 1.03
C LEU A 525 -15.32 13.99 -0.49
N ALA A 526 -15.80 12.83 -0.95
CA ALA A 526 -16.10 12.58 -2.35
C ALA A 526 -17.15 13.56 -2.90
N SER A 527 -18.28 13.72 -2.21
CA SER A 527 -19.36 14.61 -2.65
C SER A 527 -18.96 16.09 -2.69
N LEU A 528 -18.25 16.56 -1.65
CA LEU A 528 -17.78 17.94 -1.54
C LEU A 528 -16.68 18.25 -2.56
N GLY A 529 -15.74 17.32 -2.73
CA GLY A 529 -14.71 17.41 -3.77
C GLY A 529 -15.33 17.45 -5.15
N ARG A 530 -16.33 16.61 -5.43
CA ARG A 530 -17.05 16.63 -6.71
C ARG A 530 -17.79 17.94 -6.93
N GLN A 531 -18.45 18.47 -5.89
CA GLN A 531 -19.12 19.77 -5.96
C GLN A 531 -18.14 20.89 -6.28
N ALA A 532 -16.97 20.94 -5.63
CA ALA A 532 -15.94 21.94 -5.90
C ALA A 532 -15.33 21.81 -7.31
N LEU A 533 -15.17 20.59 -7.83
CA LEU A 533 -14.71 20.36 -9.20
C LEU A 533 -15.78 20.75 -10.24
N ASP A 534 -17.07 20.64 -9.92
CA ASP A 534 -18.16 21.06 -10.80
C ASP A 534 -18.24 22.60 -10.94
N GLU A 535 -17.56 23.36 -10.07
CA GLU A 535 -17.37 24.82 -10.19
C GLU A 535 -16.21 25.21 -11.12
N GLN A 536 -15.48 24.23 -11.66
CA GLN A 536 -14.29 24.42 -12.48
C GLN A 536 -14.41 23.70 -13.84
N VAL A 537 -13.74 24.22 -14.88
CA VAL A 537 -13.59 23.50 -16.17
C VAL A 537 -12.35 22.63 -16.15
N VAL A 538 -11.26 23.23 -15.67
CA VAL A 538 -9.92 22.69 -15.77
C VAL A 538 -9.15 22.89 -14.48
N GLN A 539 -8.26 21.95 -14.21
CA GLN A 539 -7.22 22.07 -13.19
C GLN A 539 -5.89 22.28 -13.91
N LEU A 540 -5.10 23.24 -13.44
CA LEU A 540 -3.74 23.46 -13.91
C LEU A 540 -2.77 23.00 -12.83
N LYS A 541 -1.84 22.13 -13.22
CA LYS A 541 -0.65 21.80 -12.44
C LYS A 541 0.51 22.65 -12.95
N LEU A 542 1.03 23.50 -12.07
CA LEU A 542 2.19 24.36 -12.28
C LEU A 542 3.10 24.27 -11.05
N PRO A 543 4.42 24.45 -11.19
CA PRO A 543 5.28 24.62 -10.03
C PRO A 543 4.85 25.84 -9.23
N THR A 544 5.02 25.83 -7.91
CA THR A 544 4.72 27.00 -7.05
C THR A 544 5.77 28.10 -7.22
N THR A 545 7.02 27.70 -7.43
CA THR A 545 8.16 28.57 -7.66
C THR A 545 9.07 27.98 -8.73
N VAL A 546 9.67 28.85 -9.53
CA VAL A 546 10.73 28.49 -10.49
C VAL A 546 11.93 29.40 -10.28
N THR A 547 13.08 28.80 -9.99
CA THR A 547 14.35 29.51 -10.01
C THR A 547 14.94 29.59 -11.43
N ALA A 548 15.37 30.79 -11.81
CA ALA A 548 15.96 31.10 -13.12
C ALA A 548 17.05 32.16 -13.01
N LEU A 549 17.86 32.29 -14.07
CA LEU A 549 18.88 33.34 -14.14
C LEU A 549 18.30 34.61 -14.74
N THR A 550 18.75 35.76 -14.24
CA THR A 550 18.37 37.06 -14.78
C THR A 550 18.67 37.12 -16.27
N GLY A 551 17.64 37.42 -17.07
CA GLY A 551 17.73 37.51 -18.53
C GLY A 551 17.68 36.17 -19.27
N SER A 552 17.61 35.01 -18.62
CA SER A 552 17.50 33.72 -19.32
C SER A 552 16.11 33.47 -19.91
N GLN A 553 16.03 32.54 -20.87
CA GLN A 553 14.74 32.01 -21.35
C GLN A 553 14.22 31.00 -20.34
N LEU A 554 13.06 31.30 -19.74
CA LEU A 554 12.30 30.33 -18.96
C LEU A 554 11.70 29.28 -19.89
N ARG A 555 11.75 28.03 -19.47
CA ARG A 555 10.99 26.93 -20.07
C ARG A 555 10.40 26.10 -18.93
N VAL A 556 9.13 26.32 -18.63
CA VAL A 556 8.44 25.73 -17.48
C VAL A 556 7.38 24.75 -17.98
N PRO A 557 7.46 23.46 -17.61
CA PRO A 557 6.42 22.50 -17.92
C PRO A 557 5.18 22.76 -17.06
N GLY A 558 4.00 22.51 -17.63
CA GLY A 558 2.72 22.52 -16.93
C GLY A 558 1.82 21.42 -17.46
N THR A 559 0.81 21.04 -16.69
CA THR A 559 -0.23 20.10 -17.14
C THR A 559 -1.60 20.72 -16.94
N ILE A 560 -2.48 20.56 -17.92
CA ILE A 560 -3.89 20.94 -17.82
C ILE A 560 -4.74 19.67 -17.81
N ARG A 561 -5.74 19.62 -16.95
CA ARG A 561 -6.70 18.50 -16.85
C ARG A 561 -8.12 19.02 -17.00
N ASN A 562 -8.95 18.32 -17.76
CA ASN A 562 -10.39 18.58 -17.80
C ASN A 562 -11.08 17.92 -16.60
N VAL A 563 -11.63 18.75 -15.71
CA VAL A 563 -12.33 18.29 -14.51
C VAL A 563 -13.86 18.32 -14.66
N SER A 564 -14.34 18.84 -15.79
CA SER A 564 -15.76 18.88 -16.14
C SER A 564 -16.24 17.51 -16.66
N ARG A 565 -17.57 17.39 -16.82
CA ARG A 565 -18.22 16.18 -17.33
C ARG A 565 -18.34 16.12 -18.85
N GLN A 566 -17.86 17.13 -19.55
CA GLN A 566 -18.00 17.26 -21.01
C GLN A 566 -16.63 17.49 -21.64
N ALA A 567 -16.51 17.21 -22.94
CA ALA A 567 -15.31 17.60 -23.67
C ALA A 567 -15.23 19.14 -23.73
N VAL A 568 -14.02 19.67 -23.61
CA VAL A 568 -13.78 21.12 -23.58
C VAL A 568 -12.64 21.51 -24.50
N GLU A 569 -12.73 22.71 -25.07
CA GLU A 569 -11.63 23.38 -25.76
C GLU A 569 -11.27 24.65 -24.99
N VAL A 570 -9.98 24.85 -24.74
CA VAL A 570 -9.48 25.98 -23.95
C VAL A 570 -8.28 26.64 -24.62
N ASP A 571 -8.18 27.96 -24.46
CA ASP A 571 -7.05 28.78 -24.86
C ASP A 571 -6.19 29.13 -23.63
N LEU A 572 -4.88 28.95 -23.73
CA LEU A 572 -3.89 29.24 -22.69
C LEU A 572 -3.02 30.43 -23.09
N ASN A 573 -2.84 31.37 -22.16
CA ASN A 573 -1.93 32.50 -22.31
C ASN A 573 -1.11 32.72 -21.04
N ALA A 574 0.13 33.20 -21.16
CA ALA A 574 1.01 33.50 -20.04
C ALA A 574 1.24 35.01 -19.92
N MET A 575 1.02 35.55 -18.71
CA MET A 575 1.27 36.94 -18.34
C MET A 575 2.50 37.01 -17.43
N GLY A 576 3.23 38.13 -17.43
CA GLY A 576 4.46 38.31 -16.64
C GLY A 576 5.76 37.95 -17.40
N LEU A 577 5.63 37.51 -18.66
CA LEU A 577 6.74 37.34 -19.59
C LEU A 577 6.94 38.61 -20.42
N GLY A 578 8.19 39.01 -20.66
CA GLY A 578 8.52 40.13 -21.56
C GLY A 578 8.49 39.76 -23.04
N SER A 579 8.65 38.47 -23.33
CA SER A 579 8.46 37.86 -24.65
C SER A 579 8.19 36.37 -24.45
N GLY A 580 7.43 35.73 -25.34
CA GLY A 580 7.09 34.31 -25.26
C GLY A 580 5.60 34.04 -25.07
N GLY A 581 5.25 32.85 -24.57
CA GLY A 581 3.87 32.41 -24.39
C GLY A 581 3.74 30.94 -23.96
N VAL A 582 2.55 30.38 -24.17
CA VAL A 582 2.23 28.97 -23.87
C VAL A 582 2.18 28.16 -25.17
N ARG A 583 2.69 26.93 -25.14
CA ARG A 583 2.62 25.98 -26.27
C ARG A 583 2.22 24.57 -25.79
N PRO A 584 1.21 23.92 -26.40
CA PRO A 584 0.25 24.53 -27.34
C PRO A 584 -0.61 25.59 -26.64
N ALA A 585 -1.01 26.63 -27.38
CA ALA A 585 -1.85 27.72 -26.85
C ALA A 585 -3.35 27.38 -26.86
N ARG A 586 -3.77 26.34 -27.59
CA ARG A 586 -5.15 25.84 -27.64
C ARG A 586 -5.14 24.33 -27.44
N ILE A 587 -6.01 23.83 -26.58
CA ILE A 587 -6.05 22.43 -26.16
C ILE A 587 -7.50 21.93 -26.10
N ALA A 588 -7.77 20.76 -26.68
CA ALA A 588 -9.03 20.05 -26.57
C ALA A 588 -8.88 18.83 -25.66
N LEU A 589 -9.74 18.67 -24.66
CA LEU A 589 -9.65 17.64 -23.62
C LEU A 589 -10.96 16.89 -23.45
N GLN A 590 -10.89 15.56 -23.43
CA GLN A 590 -11.99 14.71 -22.97
C GLN A 590 -12.13 14.77 -21.43
N PRO A 591 -13.29 14.43 -20.85
CA PRO A 591 -13.45 14.37 -19.39
C PRO A 591 -12.36 13.55 -18.70
N GLY A 592 -11.76 14.10 -17.65
CA GLY A 592 -10.68 13.47 -16.88
C GLY A 592 -9.31 13.42 -17.58
N ALA A 593 -9.24 13.76 -18.88
CA ALA A 593 -8.00 13.73 -19.63
C ALA A 593 -7.06 14.87 -19.21
N SER A 594 -5.76 14.57 -19.23
CA SER A 594 -4.67 15.51 -18.99
C SER A 594 -3.84 15.71 -20.25
N GLN A 595 -3.34 16.92 -20.46
CA GLN A 595 -2.39 17.21 -21.53
C GLN A 595 -1.27 18.13 -21.03
N PRO A 596 0.01 17.84 -21.36
CA PRO A 596 1.11 18.73 -21.02
C PRO A 596 1.12 19.98 -21.92
N PHE A 597 1.65 21.07 -21.37
CA PHE A 597 2.00 22.29 -22.10
C PHE A 597 3.32 22.85 -21.58
N THR A 598 3.91 23.80 -22.31
CA THR A 598 5.14 24.48 -21.92
C THR A 598 4.94 25.98 -21.96
N ILE A 599 5.35 26.66 -20.90
CA ILE A 599 5.48 28.11 -20.82
C ILE A 599 6.92 28.43 -21.22
N ALA A 600 7.11 29.24 -22.25
CA ALA A 600 8.43 29.62 -22.72
C ALA A 600 8.53 31.12 -22.92
N GLY A 601 9.56 31.77 -22.39
CA GLY A 601 9.76 33.21 -22.54
C GLY A 601 10.76 33.81 -21.56
N ARG A 602 11.10 35.10 -21.70
CA ARG A 602 11.91 35.81 -20.70
C ARG A 602 11.00 36.32 -19.59
N ALA A 603 11.32 36.01 -18.33
CA ALA A 603 10.62 36.61 -17.19
C ALA A 603 10.84 38.14 -17.21
N ALA A 604 9.74 38.89 -17.11
CA ALA A 604 9.77 40.34 -16.93
C ALA A 604 9.27 40.77 -15.54
N ARG A 605 8.74 39.82 -14.76
CA ARG A 605 8.23 40.00 -13.40
C ARG A 605 8.68 38.83 -12.54
N ASP A 606 8.57 39.02 -11.22
CA ASP A 606 8.76 38.00 -10.18
C ASP A 606 7.61 36.98 -10.12
N THR A 607 6.58 37.14 -10.94
CA THR A 607 5.40 36.28 -11.00
C THR A 607 4.98 36.07 -12.44
N VAL A 608 4.78 34.82 -12.83
CA VAL A 608 4.16 34.44 -14.11
C VAL A 608 2.78 33.87 -13.83
N THR A 609 1.78 34.32 -14.58
CA THR A 609 0.39 33.88 -14.44
C THR A 609 -0.11 33.26 -15.72
N VAL A 610 -0.52 32.00 -15.68
CA VAL A 610 -1.23 31.32 -16.75
C VAL A 610 -2.71 31.66 -16.64
N ARG A 611 -3.27 32.16 -17.75
CA ARG A 611 -4.69 32.40 -17.94
C ARG A 611 -5.24 31.30 -18.85
N VAL A 612 -6.33 30.69 -18.42
CA VAL A 612 -7.11 29.75 -19.24
C VAL A 612 -8.45 30.37 -19.57
N GLN A 613 -8.78 30.44 -20.86
CA GLN A 613 -10.06 30.92 -21.38
C GLN A 613 -10.80 29.76 -22.04
N GLY A 614 -12.10 29.68 -21.83
CA GLY A 614 -12.92 28.55 -22.28
C GLY A 614 -14.40 28.72 -21.90
N PRO A 615 -15.18 27.62 -21.87
CA PRO A 615 -16.64 27.68 -21.72
C PRO A 615 -17.18 28.08 -20.31
N LEU A 616 -16.35 28.26 -19.28
CA LEU A 616 -16.76 28.82 -17.96
C LEU A 616 -15.80 29.99 -17.56
N PRO A 617 -15.90 30.59 -16.34
CA PRO A 617 -15.05 31.70 -15.94
C PRO A 617 -13.57 31.44 -16.16
N THR A 618 -12.86 32.50 -16.55
CA THR A 618 -11.41 32.47 -16.78
C THR A 618 -10.70 31.97 -15.52
N ALA A 619 -9.90 30.91 -15.67
CA ALA A 619 -9.04 30.43 -14.60
C ALA A 619 -7.67 31.13 -14.66
N LEU A 620 -7.14 31.51 -13.51
CA LEU A 620 -5.81 32.10 -13.37
C LEU A 620 -5.01 31.26 -12.37
N ARG A 621 -3.79 30.84 -12.74
CA ARG A 621 -2.84 30.24 -11.80
C ARG A 621 -1.48 30.89 -11.98
N SER A 622 -0.84 31.20 -10.85
CA SER A 622 0.42 31.94 -10.82
C SER A 622 1.51 31.14 -10.13
N PHE A 623 2.75 31.38 -10.54
CA PHE A 623 3.93 30.88 -9.85
C PHE A 623 4.97 31.98 -9.72
N ALA A 624 5.72 31.92 -8.62
CA ALA A 624 6.80 32.85 -8.37
C ALA A 624 8.02 32.52 -9.25
N VAL A 625 8.70 33.54 -9.74
CA VAL A 625 9.97 33.42 -10.45
C VAL A 625 11.05 34.05 -9.58
N ARG A 626 11.96 33.22 -9.08
CA ARG A 626 13.15 33.68 -8.35
C ARG A 626 14.28 33.89 -9.35
N LEU A 627 14.70 35.14 -9.52
CA LEU A 627 15.79 35.50 -10.42
C LEU A 627 17.10 35.56 -9.65
N LEU A 628 18.06 34.72 -10.05
CA LEU A 628 19.42 34.74 -9.56
C LEU A 628 20.32 35.52 -10.52
N ASP A 629 21.40 36.08 -9.98
CA ASP A 629 22.44 36.65 -10.83
C ASP A 629 23.17 35.52 -11.57
N PRO A 630 23.41 35.61 -12.90
CA PRO A 630 24.16 34.60 -13.63
C PRO A 630 25.53 34.29 -13.03
N SER A 631 26.14 35.27 -12.35
CA SER A 631 27.40 35.07 -11.65
C SER A 631 27.30 34.04 -10.54
N GLU A 632 26.14 33.76 -9.93
CA GLU A 632 26.00 32.76 -8.86
C GLU A 632 26.28 31.34 -9.32
N VAL A 633 26.17 31.02 -10.61
CA VAL A 633 26.45 29.67 -11.11
C VAL A 633 27.95 29.43 -11.15
N ALA A 634 28.42 28.40 -10.43
CA ALA A 634 29.80 27.93 -10.52
C ALA A 634 30.19 27.66 -11.98
N ASP A 635 31.47 27.90 -12.30
CA ASP A 635 32.04 27.68 -13.63
C ASP A 635 31.49 28.59 -14.75
N GLY A 636 30.70 29.61 -14.41
CA GLY A 636 30.16 30.58 -15.39
C GLY A 636 29.11 29.99 -16.34
N GLY A 637 28.57 28.81 -16.02
CA GLY A 637 27.53 28.14 -16.79
C GLY A 637 26.13 28.74 -16.60
N GLY A 638 25.19 28.35 -17.45
CA GLY A 638 23.76 28.63 -17.24
C GLY A 638 23.07 27.55 -16.40
N LEU A 639 21.81 27.77 -16.05
CA LEU A 639 20.92 26.71 -15.58
C LEU A 639 20.45 25.89 -16.80
N ALA A 640 21.12 24.79 -17.09
CA ALA A 640 20.77 23.89 -18.19
C ALA A 640 19.47 23.14 -17.89
N GLY A 641 18.72 22.81 -18.95
CA GLY A 641 17.52 21.99 -18.83
C GLY A 641 16.26 22.68 -18.29
N GLN A 642 15.17 21.93 -18.31
CA GLN A 642 13.88 22.34 -17.75
C GLN A 642 13.85 22.13 -16.22
N PRO A 643 13.21 23.01 -15.45
CA PRO A 643 12.97 22.76 -14.03
C PRO A 643 12.22 21.43 -13.86
N SER A 644 12.76 20.56 -13.02
CA SER A 644 12.13 19.30 -12.63
C SER A 644 11.63 19.42 -11.18
N HIS A 645 12.53 19.71 -10.25
CA HIS A 645 12.21 19.86 -8.82
C HIS A 645 13.05 20.96 -8.14
N GLU A 646 12.54 21.54 -7.05
CA GLU A 646 13.21 22.55 -6.21
C GLU A 646 12.90 22.27 -4.74
N PHE A 647 13.93 22.06 -3.91
CA PHE A 647 13.79 21.69 -2.49
C PHE A 647 14.54 22.66 -1.59
N ALA A 648 13.88 23.17 -0.55
CA ALA A 648 14.57 23.86 0.53
C ALA A 648 15.37 22.84 1.33
N ALA A 649 16.65 23.11 1.58
CA ALA A 649 17.53 22.21 2.32
C ALA A 649 16.98 21.91 3.72
N SER A 650 16.31 22.88 4.35
CA SER A 650 15.67 22.72 5.67
C SER A 650 14.44 21.80 5.69
N GLN A 651 13.92 21.39 4.52
CA GLN A 651 12.81 20.43 4.39
C GLN A 651 13.28 19.01 4.07
N LEU A 652 14.57 18.83 3.78
CA LEU A 652 15.18 17.53 3.55
C LEU A 652 15.57 16.87 4.88
N SER A 653 16.14 15.67 4.82
CA SER A 653 16.64 14.97 6.01
C SER A 653 18.03 15.46 6.39
N HIS A 654 18.37 15.39 7.68
CA HIS A 654 19.64 15.89 8.24
C HIS A 654 20.18 14.90 9.29
N THR A 655 21.49 14.67 9.33
CA THR A 655 22.14 13.93 10.45
C THR A 655 22.80 14.86 11.47
N GLY A 656 22.83 16.17 11.21
CA GLY A 656 23.47 17.18 12.05
C GLY A 656 23.28 18.58 11.48
N GLY A 657 23.69 19.62 12.22
CA GLY A 657 23.40 21.01 11.89
C GLY A 657 22.08 21.50 12.46
N GLN A 658 21.74 22.76 12.16
CA GLN A 658 20.51 23.38 12.61
C GLN A 658 19.94 24.36 11.60
N PRO A 659 18.62 24.58 11.62
CA PRO A 659 17.97 25.52 10.73
C PRO A 659 18.32 26.97 11.09
N GLY A 660 18.69 27.78 10.10
CA GLY A 660 19.08 29.19 10.26
C GLY A 660 18.43 30.12 9.24
N SER A 661 18.92 31.36 9.20
CA SER A 661 18.52 32.38 8.22
C SER A 661 19.74 33.13 7.74
N ALA A 662 19.81 33.41 6.44
CA ALA A 662 20.86 34.24 5.86
C ALA A 662 20.30 35.16 4.77
N ALA A 663 20.91 36.32 4.61
CA ALA A 663 20.52 37.26 3.57
C ALA A 663 20.70 36.65 2.17
N GLY A 664 19.73 36.89 1.30
CA GLY A 664 19.74 36.38 -0.08
C GLY A 664 19.45 34.88 -0.22
N ALA A 665 19.00 34.20 0.83
CA ALA A 665 18.46 32.84 0.74
C ALA A 665 17.15 32.80 -0.06
N LEU A 666 16.93 31.72 -0.80
CA LEU A 666 15.68 31.46 -1.54
C LEU A 666 14.63 30.82 -0.65
N ALA A 667 15.05 29.91 0.24
CA ALA A 667 14.17 29.27 1.21
C ALA A 667 13.92 30.18 2.43
N PRO A 668 12.74 30.10 3.07
CA PRO A 668 12.47 30.81 4.33
C PRO A 668 13.44 30.44 5.46
N ARG A 669 13.99 29.22 5.43
CA ARG A 669 15.00 28.71 6.37
C ARG A 669 16.08 27.97 5.58
N ILE A 670 17.33 28.24 5.91
CA ILE A 670 18.49 27.50 5.39
C ILE A 670 18.92 26.43 6.40
N TRP A 671 19.78 25.51 5.99
CA TRP A 671 20.47 24.60 6.89
C TRP A 671 21.90 25.09 7.14
N THR A 672 22.35 25.06 8.39
CA THR A 672 23.66 25.61 8.79
C THR A 672 24.45 24.59 9.61
N VAL A 673 25.75 24.51 9.32
CA VAL A 673 26.70 23.64 10.05
C VAL A 673 27.96 24.43 10.41
N GLU A 674 28.45 24.25 11.63
CA GLU A 674 29.59 24.99 12.18
C GLU A 674 30.63 24.07 12.84
N PRO A 675 31.94 24.25 12.54
CA PRO A 675 33.00 23.50 13.20
C PRO A 675 32.96 23.65 14.73
N GLY A 676 33.11 22.55 15.45
CA GLY A 676 33.11 22.54 16.92
C GLY A 676 31.71 22.57 17.56
N ARG A 677 30.65 22.77 16.76
CA ARG A 677 29.25 22.61 17.20
C ARG A 677 28.63 21.34 16.62
N ASP A 678 28.84 21.12 15.33
CA ASP A 678 28.21 20.05 14.56
C ASP A 678 29.26 18.99 14.18
N GLU A 679 28.85 17.72 14.10
CA GLU A 679 29.71 16.62 13.68
C GLU A 679 29.79 16.51 12.15
N PRO A 680 30.94 16.12 11.57
CA PRO A 680 31.07 15.84 10.14
C PRO A 680 30.13 14.72 9.67
N GLY A 681 29.60 14.82 8.45
CA GLY A 681 28.74 13.79 7.86
C GLY A 681 27.77 14.31 6.79
N HIS A 682 26.71 13.54 6.52
CA HIS A 682 25.65 13.89 5.57
C HIS A 682 24.65 14.87 6.19
N VAL A 683 25.02 16.14 6.20
CA VAL A 683 24.28 17.19 6.90
C VAL A 683 22.96 17.55 6.20
N VAL A 684 22.81 17.24 4.90
CA VAL A 684 21.55 17.31 4.14
C VAL A 684 21.48 16.11 3.20
N TYR A 685 20.38 15.36 3.19
CA TYR A 685 20.13 14.24 2.27
C TYR A 685 18.63 14.03 2.01
N GLY A 686 18.28 13.31 0.94
CA GLY A 686 16.92 13.19 0.39
C GLY A 686 16.83 13.81 -1.00
N PRO A 687 15.65 13.98 -1.63
CA PRO A 687 14.29 13.86 -1.08
C PRO A 687 13.62 12.49 -1.33
N TYR A 688 14.27 11.56 -2.06
CA TYR A 688 13.69 10.26 -2.46
C TYR A 688 12.43 10.38 -3.35
N VAL A 689 12.36 11.42 -4.17
CA VAL A 689 11.26 11.63 -5.13
C VAL A 689 11.51 10.86 -6.42
N PRO A 690 10.48 10.42 -7.14
CA PRO A 690 10.67 9.76 -8.43
C PRO A 690 11.16 10.72 -9.53
N LEU A 691 12.15 10.28 -10.30
CA LEU A 691 12.55 10.85 -11.59
C LEU A 691 12.31 9.82 -12.71
N GLU A 692 11.93 10.32 -13.87
CA GLU A 692 11.90 9.54 -15.11
C GLU A 692 13.33 9.18 -15.57
N PRO A 693 13.49 8.17 -16.43
CA PRO A 693 14.77 7.91 -17.06
C PRO A 693 15.24 9.10 -17.89
N GLY A 694 16.49 9.54 -17.73
CA GLY A 694 17.06 10.63 -18.53
C GLY A 694 18.26 11.34 -17.90
N ALA A 695 18.71 12.38 -18.59
CA ALA A 695 19.85 13.21 -18.20
C ALA A 695 19.41 14.37 -17.29
N TYR A 696 20.10 14.58 -16.18
CA TYR A 696 19.76 15.63 -15.20
C TYR A 696 20.98 16.40 -14.71
N THR A 697 20.73 17.57 -14.13
CA THR A 697 21.70 18.33 -13.34
C THR A 697 21.06 18.73 -12.01
N ALA A 698 21.72 18.39 -10.90
CA ALA A 698 21.41 18.89 -9.57
C ALA A 698 22.31 20.11 -9.27
N TYR A 699 21.72 21.25 -8.93
CA TYR A 699 22.44 22.45 -8.51
C TYR A 699 22.24 22.65 -7.01
N PHE A 700 23.35 22.66 -6.27
CA PHE A 700 23.36 22.87 -4.83
C PHE A 700 23.67 24.34 -4.55
N ARG A 701 22.72 25.07 -3.95
CA ARG A 701 22.94 26.46 -3.56
C ARG A 701 23.59 26.53 -2.18
N LEU A 702 24.89 26.83 -2.18
CA LEU A 702 25.75 26.78 -1.00
C LEU A 702 26.37 28.16 -0.75
N ARG A 703 26.68 28.45 0.51
CA ARG A 703 27.44 29.63 0.91
C ARG A 703 28.39 29.30 2.03
N ARG A 704 29.62 29.79 1.88
CA ARG A 704 30.58 29.89 2.98
C ARG A 704 30.37 31.23 3.68
N PRO A 705 30.00 31.28 4.97
CA PRO A 705 29.82 32.55 5.69
C PRO A 705 31.09 33.41 5.66
N ALA A 706 30.93 34.74 5.67
CA ALA A 706 32.06 35.64 5.76
C ALA A 706 32.62 35.60 7.19
N GLY A 707 33.88 35.16 7.35
CA GLY A 707 34.58 35.11 8.63
C GLY A 707 35.92 35.85 8.55
N SER A 708 36.46 36.27 9.70
CA SER A 708 37.74 36.99 9.82
C SER A 708 38.97 36.07 9.92
N GLY A 709 38.83 34.79 9.58
CA GLY A 709 39.88 33.77 9.67
C GLY A 709 40.66 33.58 8.37
N ALA A 710 41.71 32.74 8.40
CA ALA A 710 42.44 32.33 7.21
C ALA A 710 41.52 31.56 6.23
N GLU A 711 41.76 31.73 4.93
CA GLU A 711 41.07 30.99 3.87
C GLU A 711 41.21 29.47 4.12
N PRO A 712 40.12 28.71 4.35
CA PRO A 712 40.18 27.27 4.53
C PRO A 712 40.83 26.59 3.32
N THR A 713 41.86 25.79 3.57
CA THR A 713 42.53 24.98 2.57
C THR A 713 41.95 23.56 2.59
N GLY A 714 41.30 23.15 1.49
CA GLY A 714 40.77 21.79 1.32
C GLY A 714 39.29 21.72 0.93
N THR A 715 38.69 20.54 1.13
CA THR A 715 37.28 20.27 0.83
C THR A 715 36.37 20.98 1.84
N LEU A 716 35.41 21.74 1.32
CA LEU A 716 34.34 22.36 2.11
C LEU A 716 33.10 21.46 2.19
N ALA A 717 32.80 20.73 1.11
CA ALA A 717 31.75 19.73 1.06
C ALA A 717 32.01 18.75 -0.10
N THR A 718 31.39 17.59 -0.04
CA THR A 718 31.16 16.72 -1.20
C THR A 718 29.66 16.70 -1.46
N ILE A 719 29.25 17.01 -2.69
CA ILE A 719 27.85 16.99 -3.12
C ILE A 719 27.65 15.87 -4.13
N ASP A 720 26.55 15.14 -4.02
CA ASP A 720 26.32 13.98 -4.89
C ASP A 720 24.83 13.73 -5.19
N ALA A 721 24.59 12.91 -6.21
CA ALA A 721 23.30 12.35 -6.58
C ALA A 721 23.40 10.81 -6.60
N HIS A 722 22.39 10.14 -6.07
CA HIS A 722 22.27 8.70 -5.88
C HIS A 722 20.89 8.19 -6.29
N LEU A 723 20.79 6.92 -6.62
CA LEU A 723 19.51 6.22 -6.58
C LEU A 723 19.03 6.15 -5.13
N GLY A 724 17.74 6.34 -4.87
CA GLY A 724 17.18 6.23 -3.52
C GLY A 724 17.48 4.86 -2.91
N GLY A 725 18.34 4.81 -1.89
CA GLY A 725 18.82 3.56 -1.28
C GLY A 725 19.76 2.73 -2.16
N GLY A 726 20.25 3.28 -3.27
CA GLY A 726 21.07 2.61 -4.28
C GLY A 726 22.43 3.30 -4.54
N GLY A 727 23.02 3.01 -5.70
CA GLY A 727 24.39 3.44 -6.04
C GLY A 727 24.52 4.91 -6.49
N PRO A 728 25.76 5.43 -6.57
CA PRO A 728 26.05 6.80 -6.99
C PRO A 728 25.72 7.03 -8.47
N LEU A 729 25.23 8.22 -8.78
CA LEU A 729 24.93 8.69 -10.14
C LEU A 729 25.87 9.82 -10.58
N GLY A 730 26.32 10.66 -9.65
CA GLY A 730 27.28 11.74 -9.89
C GLY A 730 27.75 12.38 -8.59
N GLU A 731 28.95 12.93 -8.57
CA GLU A 731 29.57 13.54 -7.39
C GLU A 731 30.46 14.73 -7.79
N ARG A 732 30.55 15.74 -6.90
CA ARG A 732 31.51 16.83 -6.99
C ARG A 732 32.05 17.24 -5.62
N VAL A 733 33.37 17.45 -5.56
CA VAL A 733 34.05 18.07 -4.42
C VAL A 733 33.94 19.59 -4.53
N VAL A 734 33.53 20.24 -3.44
CA VAL A 734 33.35 21.70 -3.33
C VAL A 734 34.49 22.30 -2.53
N THR A 735 35.15 23.32 -3.10
CA THR A 735 36.32 23.99 -2.52
C THR A 735 36.07 25.48 -2.29
N ALA A 736 37.03 26.19 -1.67
CA ALA A 736 36.96 27.64 -1.49
C ALA A 736 36.89 28.42 -2.82
N ASN A 737 37.39 27.86 -3.93
CA ASN A 737 37.27 28.48 -5.26
C ASN A 737 35.83 28.41 -5.77
N ASP A 738 35.10 27.35 -5.45
CA ASP A 738 33.69 27.20 -5.81
C ASP A 738 32.80 28.10 -4.95
N LEU A 739 33.19 28.35 -3.68
CA LEU A 739 32.44 29.12 -2.67
C LEU A 739 33.22 30.34 -2.11
N PRO A 740 33.31 31.46 -2.85
CA PRO A 740 33.85 32.71 -2.33
C PRO A 740 33.14 33.14 -1.03
N ALA A 741 33.90 33.73 -0.10
CA ALA A 741 33.38 34.05 1.23
C ALA A 741 32.20 35.03 1.14
N GLY A 742 31.11 34.71 1.83
CA GLY A 742 29.90 35.51 1.92
C GLY A 742 28.97 35.45 0.70
N ALA A 743 29.36 34.78 -0.39
CA ALA A 743 28.58 34.71 -1.63
C ALA A 743 27.83 33.38 -1.77
N TRP A 744 26.56 33.44 -2.16
CA TRP A 744 25.81 32.26 -2.59
C TRP A 744 26.29 31.79 -3.95
N ARG A 745 26.43 30.48 -4.10
CA ARG A 745 26.86 29.83 -5.34
C ARG A 745 26.03 28.60 -5.62
N LEU A 746 25.65 28.42 -6.88
CA LEU A 746 25.04 27.19 -7.38
C LEU A 746 26.12 26.29 -7.96
N VAL A 747 26.36 25.16 -7.30
CA VAL A 747 27.37 24.18 -7.74
C VAL A 747 26.67 23.00 -8.41
N PRO A 748 26.92 22.72 -9.71
CA PRO A 748 26.25 21.65 -10.45
C PRO A 748 26.89 20.27 -10.26
N VAL A 749 26.04 19.24 -10.26
CA VAL A 749 26.36 17.82 -10.40
C VAL A 749 25.50 17.27 -11.54
N GLU A 750 26.14 16.82 -12.62
CA GLU A 750 25.46 16.17 -13.74
C GLU A 750 25.36 14.66 -13.53
N PHE A 751 24.26 14.05 -13.95
CA PHE A 751 24.05 12.60 -13.84
C PHE A 751 23.05 12.07 -14.87
N GLU A 752 23.10 10.76 -15.13
CA GLU A 752 22.09 10.01 -15.86
C GLU A 752 21.25 9.20 -14.87
N HIS A 753 19.93 9.30 -14.94
CA HIS A 753 19.01 8.60 -14.05
C HIS A 753 18.30 7.47 -14.82
N PRO A 754 18.26 6.22 -14.32
CA PRO A 754 17.59 5.10 -14.98
C PRO A 754 16.07 5.05 -14.74
N GLY A 755 15.54 5.98 -13.94
CA GLY A 755 14.15 5.98 -13.46
C GLY A 755 14.06 5.52 -11.99
N GLY A 756 13.04 5.98 -11.26
CA GLY A 756 12.86 5.66 -9.83
C GLY A 756 13.24 6.82 -8.91
N GLN A 757 13.50 6.55 -7.62
CA GLN A 757 13.75 7.62 -6.63
C GLN A 757 15.16 8.23 -6.74
N ILE A 758 15.28 9.55 -6.61
CA ILE A 758 16.55 10.29 -6.51
C ILE A 758 16.85 10.70 -5.07
N GLU A 759 18.10 10.52 -4.66
CA GLU A 759 18.68 11.08 -3.45
C GLU A 759 19.80 12.05 -3.83
N THR A 760 19.79 13.25 -3.26
CA THR A 760 20.87 14.23 -3.34
C THR A 760 21.46 14.43 -1.96
N ARG A 761 22.77 14.56 -1.85
CA ARG A 761 23.43 14.64 -0.53
C ARG A 761 24.47 15.73 -0.49
N VAL A 762 24.64 16.30 0.71
CA VAL A 762 25.73 17.22 1.07
C VAL A 762 26.49 16.60 2.23
N HIS A 763 27.68 16.08 1.94
CA HIS A 763 28.61 15.60 2.95
C HIS A 763 29.54 16.74 3.37
N TRP A 764 29.51 17.11 4.64
CA TRP A 764 30.34 18.16 5.22
C TRP A 764 31.47 17.57 6.08
N PRO A 765 32.74 17.88 5.80
CA PRO A 765 33.89 17.28 6.50
C PRO A 765 34.27 17.98 7.81
N GLY A 766 33.55 19.02 8.23
CA GLY A 766 33.86 19.75 9.48
C GLY A 766 34.93 20.84 9.36
N SER A 767 35.46 21.10 8.16
CA SER A 767 36.63 21.97 7.95
C SER A 767 36.35 23.47 8.06
N ALA A 768 35.13 23.91 7.76
CA ALA A 768 34.70 25.31 7.77
C ALA A 768 33.18 25.40 7.88
N PRO A 769 32.60 26.52 8.36
CA PRO A 769 31.16 26.68 8.39
C PRO A 769 30.56 26.67 6.97
N LEU A 770 29.40 26.05 6.83
CA LEU A 770 28.69 25.91 5.56
C LEU A 770 27.19 26.18 5.75
N GLU A 771 26.63 26.93 4.81
CA GLU A 771 25.20 27.18 4.70
C GLU A 771 24.65 26.58 3.41
N ILE A 772 23.52 25.90 3.53
CA ILE A 772 22.87 25.15 2.45
C ILE A 772 21.44 25.67 2.34
N ASP A 773 21.10 26.20 1.17
CA ASP A 773 19.82 26.88 0.96
C ASP A 773 18.81 26.00 0.22
N THR A 774 19.08 25.72 -1.05
CA THR A 774 18.12 25.08 -1.96
C THR A 774 18.85 24.14 -2.91
N ILE A 775 18.24 23.00 -3.22
CA ILE A 775 18.70 22.05 -4.25
C ILE A 775 17.73 22.13 -5.43
N LEU A 776 18.25 22.42 -6.62
CA LEU A 776 17.49 22.48 -7.88
C LEU A 776 17.81 21.26 -8.74
N ILE A 777 16.81 20.52 -9.20
CA ILE A 777 17.00 19.44 -10.18
C ILE A 777 16.40 19.88 -11.51
N ARG A 778 17.18 19.76 -12.59
CA ARG A 778 16.75 20.13 -13.95
C ARG A 778 16.99 18.99 -14.92
N SER A 779 16.00 18.69 -15.77
CA SER A 779 16.13 17.70 -16.84
C SER A 779 16.79 18.33 -18.06
N ARG A 780 17.90 17.77 -18.52
CA ARG A 780 18.71 18.33 -19.61
C ARG A 780 18.05 18.18 -20.98
#